data_AF-A0A2E9KLA9-F1
#
_entry.id   AF-A0A2E9KLA9-F1
#
_cell.length_a   1.000
_cell.length_b   1.000
_cell.length_c   1.000
_cell.angle_alpha   90.00
_cell.angle_beta   90.00
_cell.angle_gamma   90.00
#
_symmetry.space_group_name_H-M   'P 1'
#
loop_
_entity.id
_entity.type
_entity.pdbx_description
1 polymer ?
#
loop_
_entity_poly.entity_id
_entity_poly.type
_entity_poly.pdbx_seq_one_letter_code
_entity_poly.pdbx_strand_id
1 'polypeptide(L)'
;MECCSKTLLFQSVDQYDSIAISRRVGVTISRPRSIRVLGGPDGVIHMNEAEEISSKQKQASIGEFFEKNKHFLGFDTQQRAIITAVKEAVDNSLDACEEARILPDIRVELRRTKSDELEMMSQDNGPGIPRDSIEGVFGKFLLGSRFHAIRQTRGQQGIGITGVVMYSQLTTGSKTHVISKIKSDSSAVYVDLGIDTKKNRAIKTGEKRDIWIDEKSGEEISHGLKITTVMKAKYQRGKKSVYQYLRMTSIVNPHASISLVVYDKDGEIIEEGNWARTSNKLPRVVEEIKPHPHGIQLGTLQRMLRESADRRMTSFLKHNFSGVSPRAAKEILGMADVEEGRTPKRIKPEEAKAMITAFQTVKLLKPPMDCLSPIEDLLIKKGLSKAIDSRFASTVTRSPTVSQGNPFQIEVGLVFGGDLASEGPIEILRFANRVPLMYQQGGCLLTKALEAVNWKNYGLEQPGGSGIPKGPAAVLVHLASTNVQFTSEAKEAVSYNEEVFDEVRKAMLEVGRGLKNHLKKSSERKKAKEKFELVNIILPEISKKSSELLGREEPDLAPVITQIMNAVFLEEELGWDKETRLSMCSITIHNYTARARAYTILAKWPEGEETSMEFNPRGGRKEARGLWAWRLDTLDPGTSTVLEFGISGLSKGDWNEADIFFRGNGEIIGATKMDEALLDEQRKAEALEAAVEEVRRGGPSSSETIEAPEREGFDPTPNTDWFGMEGGNE
;
A
#
# COMPACT_ATOMS: atom_id res chain seq x y z
N MET A 1 26.31 61.88 19.53
CA MET A 1 27.28 61.21 20.43
C MET A 1 27.04 59.72 20.33
N GLU A 2 28.05 59.00 19.82
CA GLU A 2 28.45 57.59 20.00
C GLU A 2 27.37 56.53 20.35
N CYS A 3 27.30 55.30 19.80
CA CYS A 3 28.31 54.49 19.12
C CYS A 3 27.66 53.32 18.31
N CYS A 4 28.24 53.04 17.14
CA CYS A 4 28.37 51.80 16.35
C CYS A 4 27.20 50.83 16.09
N SER A 5 26.69 50.92 14.84
CA SER A 5 26.19 49.83 13.99
C SER A 5 27.32 49.17 13.20
N LYS A 6 27.17 47.88 12.81
CA LYS A 6 27.02 47.46 11.39
C LYS A 6 27.15 45.94 11.17
N THR A 7 26.09 45.41 10.57
CA THR A 7 25.97 44.27 9.66
C THR A 7 27.00 44.32 8.52
N LEU A 8 27.50 43.17 8.06
CA LEU A 8 28.08 43.04 6.71
C LEU A 8 27.88 41.63 6.13
N LEU A 9 27.18 41.60 4.99
CA LEU A 9 27.15 40.55 3.98
C LEU A 9 28.50 40.46 3.27
N PHE A 10 28.84 39.28 2.73
CA PHE A 10 29.88 39.14 1.70
C PHE A 10 29.31 38.53 0.41
N GLN A 11 29.43 39.29 -0.68
CA GLN A 11 29.26 38.88 -2.08
C GLN A 11 30.62 38.49 -2.68
N SER A 12 30.55 37.61 -3.67
CA SER A 12 31.58 37.18 -4.62
C SER A 12 31.91 38.21 -5.70
N VAL A 13 33.16 38.30 -6.17
CA VAL A 13 33.52 38.59 -7.58
C VAL A 13 34.89 37.96 -7.92
N ASP A 14 34.94 37.37 -9.13
CA ASP A 14 36.04 36.73 -9.85
C ASP A 14 37.21 37.65 -10.27
N GLN A 15 38.36 37.02 -10.58
CA GLN A 15 39.27 37.51 -11.64
C GLN A 15 40.04 36.33 -12.31
N TYR A 16 39.77 36.14 -13.61
CA TYR A 16 40.57 35.47 -14.65
C TYR A 16 41.88 36.27 -14.91
N ASP A 17 42.99 35.82 -15.51
CA ASP A 17 43.24 34.81 -16.55
C ASP A 17 44.77 34.56 -16.75
N SER A 18 45.10 33.58 -17.62
CA SER A 18 46.32 33.40 -18.45
C SER A 18 47.43 32.36 -18.11
N ILE A 19 47.23 31.13 -18.63
CA ILE A 19 47.99 30.40 -19.70
C ILE A 19 49.55 30.42 -19.67
N ALA A 20 50.22 29.25 -19.55
CA ALA A 20 50.80 28.46 -20.67
C ALA A 20 51.90 27.42 -20.29
N ILE A 21 51.90 26.31 -21.04
CA ILE A 21 53.04 25.45 -21.46
C ILE A 21 53.42 24.22 -20.61
N SER A 22 52.94 23.08 -21.14
CA SER A 22 53.41 21.71 -21.00
C SER A 22 54.89 21.52 -21.40
N ARG A 23 55.64 20.70 -20.66
CA ARG A 23 56.52 19.65 -21.24
C ARG A 23 56.96 18.60 -20.20
N ARG A 24 56.59 17.35 -20.52
CA ARG A 24 57.21 16.04 -20.21
C ARG A 24 58.44 16.03 -19.29
N VAL A 25 58.40 15.22 -18.22
CA VAL A 25 59.22 14.00 -18.07
C VAL A 25 58.46 13.03 -17.15
N GLY A 26 58.24 11.80 -17.60
CA GLY A 26 57.72 10.73 -16.76
C GLY A 26 58.76 10.30 -15.75
N VAL A 27 58.42 10.36 -14.46
CA VAL A 27 59.21 9.72 -13.40
C VAL A 27 58.29 8.80 -12.63
N THR A 28 58.57 7.51 -12.75
CA THR A 28 58.04 6.41 -11.97
C THR A 28 58.25 6.72 -10.47
N ILE A 29 57.18 6.82 -9.69
CA ILE A 29 57.28 6.98 -8.23
C ILE A 29 57.74 5.63 -7.65
N SER A 30 59.04 5.44 -7.55
CA SER A 30 59.64 4.38 -6.74
C SER A 30 59.43 4.68 -5.26
N ARG A 31 59.00 3.68 -4.49
CA ARG A 31 58.90 3.71 -3.01
C ARG A 31 60.12 4.42 -2.38
N PRO A 32 59.95 5.27 -1.36
CA PRO A 32 61.10 5.87 -0.70
C PRO A 32 61.91 4.77 -0.02
N ARG A 33 63.17 4.61 -0.43
CA ARG A 33 64.17 3.84 0.32
C ARG A 33 64.47 4.63 1.59
N SER A 34 64.34 3.96 2.73
CA SER A 34 64.78 4.44 4.04
C SER A 34 66.23 4.93 3.97
N ILE A 35 66.46 6.21 4.25
CA ILE A 35 67.79 6.74 4.50
C ILE A 35 68.21 6.22 5.89
N ARG A 36 69.17 5.29 5.93
CA ARG A 36 69.87 4.92 7.17
C ARG A 36 70.95 5.98 7.44
N VAL A 37 70.73 6.82 8.44
CA VAL A 37 71.80 7.59 9.08
C VAL A 37 72.39 6.68 10.17
N LEU A 38 73.68 6.38 10.07
CA LEU A 38 74.46 5.70 11.11
C LEU A 38 75.04 6.77 12.05
N GLY A 39 74.70 6.70 13.34
CA GLY A 39 75.48 7.35 14.41
C GLY A 39 74.67 7.84 15.62
N GLY A 40 74.85 7.18 16.78
CA GLY A 40 74.48 7.68 18.12
C GLY A 40 73.53 6.76 18.93
N PRO A 41 73.92 6.29 20.13
CA PRO A 41 73.02 5.54 21.02
C PRO A 41 72.19 6.54 21.84
N ASP A 42 71.18 7.14 21.19
CA ASP A 42 70.00 7.78 21.82
C ASP A 42 69.08 8.31 20.70
N GLY A 43 68.76 7.43 19.75
CA GLY A 43 67.84 7.73 18.65
C GLY A 43 66.40 7.69 19.14
N VAL A 44 65.93 8.75 19.79
CA VAL A 44 64.49 8.99 19.93
C VAL A 44 63.95 9.21 18.52
N ILE A 45 63.24 8.21 18.01
CA ILE A 45 62.46 8.35 16.79
C ILE A 45 61.36 9.36 17.10
N HIS A 46 61.55 10.63 16.71
CA HIS A 46 60.45 11.57 16.65
C HIS A 46 59.52 11.09 15.55
N MET A 47 58.51 10.29 15.92
CA MET A 47 57.37 10.05 15.05
C MET A 47 56.76 11.42 14.74
N ASN A 48 56.58 11.73 13.47
CA ASN A 48 55.94 12.96 13.05
C ASN A 48 54.55 13.01 13.70
N GLU A 49 54.12 14.14 14.25
CA GLU A 49 52.81 14.26 14.92
C GLU A 49 51.67 13.74 14.02
N ALA A 50 51.79 13.89 12.70
CA ALA A 50 50.86 13.33 11.71
C ALA A 50 50.85 11.79 11.65
N GLU A 51 51.98 11.12 11.83
CA GLU A 51 52.08 9.65 11.88
C GLU A 51 51.59 9.09 13.22
N GLU A 52 51.80 9.82 14.32
CA GLU A 52 51.17 9.50 15.62
C GLU A 52 49.65 9.71 15.60
N ILE A 53 49.17 10.78 14.97
CA ILE A 53 47.73 11.04 14.78
C ILE A 53 47.13 9.97 13.86
N SER A 54 47.82 9.61 12.78
CA SER A 54 47.36 8.58 11.83
C SER A 54 47.35 7.18 12.46
N SER A 55 48.35 6.81 13.27
CA SER A 55 48.37 5.52 13.99
C SER A 55 47.32 5.42 15.10
N LYS A 56 46.79 6.55 15.59
CA LYS A 56 45.63 6.62 16.50
C LYS A 56 44.28 6.48 15.78
N GLN A 57 44.22 6.59 14.46
CA GLN A 57 42.98 6.40 13.70
C GLN A 57 42.60 4.91 13.67
N LYS A 58 41.52 4.56 14.36
CA LYS A 58 40.96 3.20 14.35
C LYS A 58 39.68 3.17 13.53
N GLN A 59 39.61 2.24 12.59
CA GLN A 59 38.38 1.96 11.85
C GLN A 59 37.38 1.26 12.78
N ALA A 60 36.21 1.87 12.98
CA ALA A 60 35.13 1.26 13.74
C ALA A 60 34.38 0.24 12.88
N SER A 61 33.96 -0.87 13.47
CA SER A 61 33.07 -1.81 12.79
C SER A 61 31.63 -1.26 12.73
N ILE A 62 30.80 -1.86 11.88
CA ILE A 62 29.36 -1.53 11.80
C ILE A 62 28.67 -1.81 13.14
N GLY A 63 29.04 -2.91 13.81
CA GLY A 63 28.52 -3.25 15.13
C GLY A 63 28.88 -2.20 16.19
N GLU A 64 30.13 -1.73 16.22
CA GLU A 64 30.57 -0.67 17.14
C GLU A 64 29.87 0.67 16.86
N PHE A 65 29.59 0.98 15.58
CA PHE A 65 28.83 2.16 15.20
C PHE A 65 27.41 2.14 15.78
N PHE A 66 26.68 1.02 15.62
CA PHE A 66 25.32 0.90 16.14
C PHE A 66 25.26 0.74 17.65
N GLU A 67 26.28 0.13 18.26
CA GLU A 67 26.42 0.04 19.71
C GLU A 67 26.49 1.44 20.35
N LYS A 68 27.22 2.37 19.73
CA LYS A 68 27.31 3.77 20.16
C LYS A 68 26.08 4.60 19.77
N ASN A 69 25.43 4.25 18.64
CA ASN A 69 24.33 5.02 18.08
C ASN A 69 23.01 4.22 18.03
N LYS A 70 22.58 3.70 19.18
CA LYS A 70 21.37 2.86 19.32
C LYS A 70 20.08 3.56 18.84
N HIS A 71 20.06 4.89 18.87
CA HIS A 71 18.92 5.69 18.43
C HIS A 71 18.63 5.57 16.92
N PHE A 72 19.64 5.32 16.07
CA PHE A 72 19.42 5.08 14.63
C PHE A 72 18.67 3.77 14.36
N LEU A 73 18.78 2.81 15.27
CA LEU A 73 18.05 1.54 15.20
C LEU A 73 16.65 1.63 15.83
N GLY A 74 16.23 2.80 16.34
CA GLY A 74 14.95 2.94 17.03
C GLY A 74 14.95 2.41 18.48
N PHE A 75 16.12 2.30 19.12
CA PHE A 75 16.27 1.93 20.54
C PHE A 75 16.69 3.14 21.40
N ASP A 76 15.90 4.21 21.36
CA ASP A 76 16.12 5.44 22.11
C ASP A 76 15.56 5.37 23.55
N THR A 77 14.36 4.81 23.71
CA THR A 77 13.59 4.73 24.95
C THR A 77 13.12 3.30 25.20
N GLN A 78 12.92 2.93 26.47
CA GLN A 78 12.47 1.59 26.86
C GLN A 78 11.10 1.20 26.27
N GLN A 79 10.22 2.18 26.04
CA GLN A 79 8.91 1.94 25.44
C GLN A 79 9.00 1.70 23.94
N ARG A 80 9.85 2.48 23.25
CA ARG A 80 10.06 2.34 21.81
C ARG A 80 10.86 1.08 21.48
N ALA A 81 11.81 0.69 22.34
CA ALA A 81 12.61 -0.51 22.20
C ALA A 81 11.77 -1.78 21.98
N ILE A 82 10.73 -2.01 22.79
CA ILE A 82 9.89 -3.20 22.63
C ILE A 82 9.03 -3.16 21.36
N ILE A 83 8.53 -1.98 21.00
CA ILE A 83 7.76 -1.80 19.77
C ILE A 83 8.63 -2.09 18.55
N THR A 84 9.86 -1.55 18.53
CA THR A 84 10.85 -1.82 17.48
C THR A 84 11.17 -3.30 17.41
N ALA A 85 11.40 -3.97 18.55
CA ALA A 85 11.70 -5.40 18.55
C ALA A 85 10.55 -6.26 18.02
N VAL A 86 9.31 -5.98 18.42
CA VAL A 86 8.12 -6.68 17.90
C VAL A 86 7.90 -6.37 16.43
N LYS A 87 8.09 -5.11 16.01
CA LYS A 87 8.01 -4.70 14.60
C LYS A 87 8.95 -5.51 13.72
N GLU A 88 10.24 -5.55 14.08
CA GLU A 88 11.24 -6.26 13.29
C GLU A 88 11.04 -7.78 13.31
N ALA A 89 10.52 -8.36 14.40
CA ALA A 89 10.17 -9.78 14.43
C ALA A 89 8.98 -10.09 13.49
N VAL A 90 7.86 -9.37 13.66
CA VAL A 90 6.62 -9.60 12.92
C VAL A 90 6.79 -9.33 11.42
N ASP A 91 7.48 -8.26 11.04
CA ASP A 91 7.70 -7.92 9.63
C ASP A 91 8.51 -9.01 8.91
N ASN A 92 9.54 -9.55 9.58
CA ASN A 92 10.34 -10.65 9.04
C ASN A 92 9.53 -11.95 8.92
N SER A 93 8.70 -12.27 9.93
CA SER A 93 7.81 -13.43 9.89
C SER A 93 6.79 -13.33 8.77
N LEU A 94 6.16 -12.16 8.58
CA LEU A 94 5.22 -11.90 7.48
C LEU A 94 5.89 -12.07 6.11
N ASP A 95 7.05 -11.47 5.91
CA ASP A 95 7.78 -11.59 4.65
C ASP A 95 8.19 -13.06 4.37
N ALA A 96 8.68 -13.79 5.37
CA ALA A 96 9.08 -15.18 5.22
C ALA A 96 7.91 -16.11 4.87
N CYS A 97 6.75 -15.88 5.48
CA CYS A 97 5.52 -16.61 5.16
C CYS A 97 5.04 -16.29 3.74
N GLU A 98 5.03 -15.01 3.35
CA GLU A 98 4.59 -14.58 2.02
C GLU A 98 5.50 -15.09 0.89
N GLU A 99 6.82 -15.06 1.09
CA GLU A 99 7.80 -15.62 0.15
C GLU A 99 7.63 -17.14 -0.01
N ALA A 100 7.35 -17.85 1.09
CA ALA A 100 7.09 -19.30 1.09
C ALA A 100 5.65 -19.67 0.68
N ARG A 101 4.78 -18.68 0.39
CA ARG A 101 3.35 -18.86 0.10
C ARG A 101 2.58 -19.59 1.20
N ILE A 102 2.95 -19.37 2.46
CA ILE A 102 2.27 -19.86 3.66
C ILE A 102 1.39 -18.75 4.24
N LEU A 103 0.16 -19.07 4.64
CA LEU A 103 -0.69 -18.10 5.30
C LEU A 103 -0.18 -17.82 6.73
N PRO A 104 0.22 -16.57 7.05
CA PRO A 104 0.91 -16.26 8.30
C PRO A 104 0.03 -16.50 9.53
N ASP A 105 0.58 -17.19 10.52
CA ASP A 105 0.08 -17.27 11.88
C ASP A 105 1.21 -16.88 12.83
N ILE A 106 1.06 -15.74 13.49
CA ILE A 106 2.11 -15.10 14.29
C ILE A 106 1.60 -14.91 15.71
N ARG A 107 2.38 -15.39 16.67
CA ARG A 107 2.11 -15.24 18.10
C ARG A 107 3.20 -14.42 18.74
N VAL A 108 2.80 -13.40 19.48
CA VAL A 108 3.70 -12.53 20.25
C VAL A 108 3.33 -12.63 21.72
N GLU A 109 4.32 -12.93 22.56
CA GLU A 109 4.17 -12.91 24.01
C GLU A 109 5.17 -11.96 24.64
N LEU A 110 4.68 -11.14 25.57
CA LEU A 110 5.49 -10.21 26.33
C LEU A 110 5.37 -10.56 27.82
N ARG A 111 6.46 -10.96 28.46
CA ARG A 111 6.48 -11.31 29.89
C ARG A 111 7.34 -10.33 30.66
N ARG A 112 6.73 -9.65 31.62
CA ARG A 112 7.48 -8.75 32.49
C ARG A 112 8.28 -9.57 33.51
N THR A 113 9.61 -9.50 33.46
CA THR A 113 10.47 -10.21 34.42
C THR A 113 10.84 -9.32 35.61
N LYS A 114 11.17 -8.04 35.34
CA LYS A 114 11.47 -7.03 36.36
C LYS A 114 10.75 -5.71 36.05
N SER A 115 10.98 -4.69 36.89
CA SER A 115 10.37 -3.38 36.70
C SER A 115 10.73 -2.72 35.36
N ASP A 116 11.97 -2.93 34.89
CA ASP A 116 12.56 -2.39 33.67
C ASP A 116 13.04 -3.45 32.66
N GLU A 117 12.75 -4.74 32.89
CA GLU A 117 13.11 -5.86 31.99
C GLU A 117 11.87 -6.61 31.51
N LEU A 118 11.88 -6.96 30.23
CA LEU A 118 10.79 -7.65 29.57
C LEU A 118 11.36 -8.73 28.65
N GLU A 119 10.79 -9.93 28.74
CA GLU A 119 11.02 -11.03 27.81
C GLU A 119 10.01 -10.94 26.66
N MET A 120 10.52 -10.83 25.44
CA MET A 120 9.75 -10.89 24.21
C MET A 120 9.93 -12.26 23.58
N MET A 121 8.81 -12.93 23.30
CA MET A 121 8.75 -14.13 22.49
C MET A 121 7.92 -13.85 21.24
N SER A 122 8.44 -14.22 20.07
CA SER A 122 7.72 -14.18 18.81
C SER A 122 7.86 -15.54 18.13
N GLN A 123 6.73 -16.12 17.74
CA GLN A 123 6.66 -17.40 17.06
C GLN A 123 5.85 -17.25 15.77
N ASP A 124 6.35 -17.85 14.69
CA ASP A 124 5.67 -17.92 13.40
C ASP A 124 5.58 -19.34 12.85
N ASN A 125 4.70 -19.52 11.87
CA ASN A 125 4.55 -20.74 11.07
C ASN A 125 5.27 -20.62 9.71
N GLY A 126 6.34 -19.84 9.61
CA GLY A 126 7.10 -19.67 8.38
C GLY A 126 7.89 -20.93 7.96
N PRO A 127 8.70 -20.86 6.90
CA PRO A 127 9.49 -22.00 6.41
C PRO A 127 10.63 -22.45 7.34
N GLY A 128 10.96 -21.64 8.37
CA GLY A 128 12.16 -21.80 9.18
C GLY A 128 13.43 -21.29 8.48
N ILE A 129 14.54 -21.30 9.20
CA ILE A 129 15.85 -20.83 8.73
C ILE A 129 16.85 -22.01 8.77
N PRO A 130 17.57 -22.29 7.67
CA PRO A 130 18.59 -23.32 7.66
C PRO A 130 19.67 -23.09 8.71
N ARG A 131 20.09 -24.15 9.37
CA ARG A 131 21.09 -24.14 10.45
C ARG A 131 22.29 -23.23 10.15
N ASP A 132 22.89 -23.39 8.97
CA ASP A 132 24.11 -22.69 8.59
C ASP A 132 23.87 -21.19 8.28
N SER A 133 22.62 -20.82 8.02
CA SER A 133 22.21 -19.45 7.72
C SER A 133 21.81 -18.65 8.97
N ILE A 134 21.46 -19.32 10.08
CA ILE A 134 21.02 -18.67 11.32
C ILE A 134 22.06 -17.64 11.81
N GLU A 135 23.34 -17.99 11.79
CA GLU A 135 24.42 -17.09 12.20
C GLU A 135 24.51 -15.83 11.34
N GLY A 136 24.27 -15.98 10.04
CA GLY A 136 24.26 -14.86 9.10
C GLY A 136 23.10 -13.92 9.36
N VAL A 137 21.89 -14.48 9.52
CA VAL A 137 20.65 -13.69 9.66
C VAL A 137 20.62 -12.88 10.95
N PHE A 138 21.06 -13.46 12.08
CA PHE A 138 20.93 -12.82 13.39
C PHE A 138 22.20 -12.10 13.88
N GLY A 139 23.38 -12.42 13.34
CA GLY A 139 24.66 -11.94 13.88
C GLY A 139 25.54 -11.15 12.92
N LYS A 140 25.04 -10.83 11.71
CA LYS A 140 25.73 -9.93 10.79
C LYS A 140 24.83 -8.76 10.42
N PHE A 141 25.26 -7.55 10.74
CA PHE A 141 24.61 -6.35 10.20
C PHE A 141 24.85 -6.24 8.70
N LEU A 142 23.84 -5.74 8.00
CA LEU A 142 23.83 -5.54 6.54
C LEU A 142 23.95 -6.81 5.71
N LEU A 143 23.53 -7.95 6.28
CA LEU A 143 23.36 -9.19 5.52
C LEU A 143 21.89 -9.35 5.14
N GLY A 144 21.60 -9.54 3.86
CA GLY A 144 20.24 -9.82 3.41
C GLY A 144 20.17 -10.02 1.90
N SER A 145 19.27 -10.91 1.47
CA SER A 145 18.94 -11.12 0.05
C SER A 145 18.27 -9.88 -0.58
N ARG A 146 17.75 -8.96 0.24
CA ARG A 146 16.91 -7.82 -0.16
C ARG A 146 17.68 -6.55 -0.54
N PHE A 147 19.01 -6.56 -0.41
CA PHE A 147 19.84 -5.36 -0.58
C PHE A 147 20.06 -4.92 -2.03
N HIS A 148 20.08 -5.86 -2.96
CA HIS A 148 20.44 -5.61 -4.35
C HIS A 148 19.23 -5.57 -5.28
N ALA A 149 18.11 -6.14 -4.83
CA ALA A 149 16.88 -6.23 -5.59
C ALA A 149 16.01 -4.99 -5.42
N ILE A 150 15.64 -4.34 -6.53
CA ILE A 150 14.67 -3.24 -6.53
C ILE A 150 13.28 -3.86 -6.66
N ARG A 151 12.63 -4.07 -5.52
CA ARG A 151 11.23 -4.56 -5.41
C ARG A 151 10.61 -4.00 -4.14
N GLN A 152 9.29 -3.98 -4.05
CA GLN A 152 8.62 -3.59 -2.81
C GLN A 152 8.96 -4.60 -1.69
N THR A 153 9.43 -4.09 -0.54
CA THR A 153 9.72 -4.88 0.66
C THR A 153 9.33 -4.09 1.92
N ARG A 154 9.01 -4.79 3.02
CA ARG A 154 8.82 -4.19 4.35
C ARG A 154 10.17 -3.72 4.94
N GLY A 155 11.17 -4.62 4.91
CA GLY A 155 12.55 -4.39 5.37
C GLY A 155 13.56 -4.24 4.21
N GLN A 156 14.39 -3.17 4.24
CA GLN A 156 15.30 -2.80 3.13
C GLN A 156 16.79 -3.00 3.45
N GLN A 157 17.19 -2.84 4.73
CA GLN A 157 18.59 -2.66 5.12
C GLN A 157 19.18 -3.80 5.97
N GLY A 158 18.52 -4.95 6.12
CA GLY A 158 19.10 -6.11 6.83
C GLY A 158 19.74 -5.81 8.20
N ILE A 159 19.20 -4.83 8.93
CA ILE A 159 19.67 -4.38 10.26
C ILE A 159 18.72 -4.77 11.39
N GLY A 160 17.48 -5.10 11.06
CA GLY A 160 16.35 -5.18 11.99
C GLY A 160 16.56 -6.12 13.16
N ILE A 161 16.46 -7.43 12.90
CA ILE A 161 16.51 -8.44 13.96
C ILE A 161 17.88 -8.52 14.65
N THR A 162 18.97 -8.30 13.91
CA THR A 162 20.33 -8.19 14.46
C THR A 162 20.45 -7.04 15.47
N GLY A 163 19.76 -5.92 15.21
CA GLY A 163 19.66 -4.80 16.15
C GLY A 163 18.98 -5.19 17.46
N VAL A 164 17.95 -6.04 17.42
CA VAL A 164 17.26 -6.57 18.60
C VAL A 164 18.20 -7.45 19.44
N VAL A 165 18.93 -8.36 18.79
CA VAL A 165 19.93 -9.23 19.46
C VAL A 165 21.01 -8.38 20.14
N MET A 166 21.52 -7.37 19.43
CA MET A 166 22.51 -6.44 19.98
C MET A 166 21.95 -5.66 21.18
N TYR A 167 20.72 -5.13 21.08
CA TYR A 167 20.11 -4.36 22.17
C TYR A 167 19.86 -5.21 23.41
N SER A 168 19.39 -6.46 23.25
CA SER A 168 19.27 -7.45 24.33
C SER A 168 20.61 -7.65 25.03
N GLN A 169 21.65 -8.01 24.28
CA GLN A 169 22.99 -8.24 24.84
C GLN A 169 23.56 -7.01 25.55
N LEU A 170 23.36 -5.81 25.01
CA LEU A 170 23.87 -4.56 25.60
C LEU A 170 23.12 -4.11 26.85
N THR A 171 21.86 -4.51 27.03
CA THR A 171 21.01 -4.01 28.13
C THR A 171 20.89 -4.98 29.29
N THR A 172 20.79 -6.28 29.01
CA THR A 172 20.60 -7.34 30.01
C THR A 172 21.77 -8.32 30.05
N GLY A 173 22.62 -8.34 29.02
CA GLY A 173 23.66 -9.37 28.84
C GLY A 173 23.10 -10.72 28.38
N SER A 174 21.78 -10.83 28.20
CA SER A 174 21.12 -12.06 27.79
C SER A 174 21.30 -12.33 26.30
N LYS A 175 21.55 -13.60 25.97
CA LYS A 175 21.54 -14.10 24.59
C LYS A 175 20.12 -14.31 24.10
N THR A 176 19.93 -14.14 22.80
CA THR A 176 18.65 -14.41 22.13
C THR A 176 18.55 -15.91 21.84
N HIS A 177 17.52 -16.56 22.35
CA HIS A 177 17.25 -17.98 22.13
C HIS A 177 16.42 -18.11 20.86
N VAL A 178 16.91 -18.90 19.90
CA VAL A 178 16.25 -19.14 18.61
C VAL A 178 15.97 -20.62 18.45
N ILE A 179 14.74 -20.94 18.09
CA ILE A 179 14.29 -22.28 17.72
C ILE A 179 13.83 -22.19 16.28
N SER A 180 14.40 -23.01 15.39
CA SER A 180 13.99 -23.05 13.99
C SER A 180 13.82 -24.47 13.49
N LYS A 181 12.73 -24.70 12.76
CA LYS A 181 12.45 -25.99 12.11
C LYS A 181 12.05 -25.77 10.67
N ILE A 182 12.69 -26.50 9.77
CA ILE A 182 12.33 -26.57 8.36
C ILE A 182 11.50 -27.85 8.16
N LYS A 183 10.50 -27.80 7.29
CA LYS A 183 9.62 -28.94 7.00
C LYS A 183 10.36 -30.21 6.53
N SER A 184 11.52 -30.06 5.89
CA SER A 184 12.37 -31.17 5.45
C SER A 184 13.17 -31.82 6.57
N ASP A 185 13.37 -31.12 7.69
CA ASP A 185 14.25 -31.55 8.77
C ASP A 185 13.44 -32.32 9.83
N SER A 186 13.99 -33.45 10.29
CA SER A 186 13.35 -34.29 11.31
C SER A 186 13.35 -33.68 12.72
N SER A 187 14.20 -32.69 12.98
CA SER A 187 14.41 -32.08 14.30
C SER A 187 14.51 -30.56 14.18
N ALA A 188 14.02 -29.82 15.17
CA ALA A 188 14.27 -28.40 15.28
C ALA A 188 15.70 -28.12 15.80
N VAL A 189 16.26 -26.99 15.37
CA VAL A 189 17.54 -26.48 15.85
C VAL A 189 17.26 -25.45 16.93
N TYR A 190 17.84 -25.66 18.12
CA TYR A 190 17.82 -24.72 19.23
C TYR A 190 19.21 -24.10 19.34
N VAL A 191 19.28 -22.78 19.48
CA VAL A 191 20.55 -22.07 19.53
C VAL A 191 20.43 -20.76 20.29
N ASP A 192 21.45 -20.45 21.08
CA ASP A 192 21.60 -19.14 21.73
C ASP A 192 22.57 -18.28 20.93
N LEU A 193 22.12 -17.08 20.58
CA LEU A 193 22.83 -16.15 19.73
C LEU A 193 23.17 -14.87 20.50
N GLY A 194 24.44 -14.48 20.40
CA GLY A 194 24.92 -13.14 20.71
C GLY A 194 25.65 -12.54 19.51
N ILE A 195 26.15 -11.32 19.65
CA ILE A 195 26.90 -10.61 18.63
C ILE A 195 28.26 -10.13 19.15
N ASP A 196 29.31 -10.41 18.39
CA ASP A 196 30.61 -9.75 18.53
C ASP A 196 30.56 -8.45 17.72
N THR A 197 30.36 -7.32 18.39
CA THR A 197 30.24 -6.01 17.74
C THR A 197 31.52 -5.63 17.00
N LYS A 198 32.70 -6.01 17.49
CA LYS A 198 34.00 -5.70 16.85
C LYS A 198 34.20 -6.43 15.54
N LYS A 199 33.86 -7.74 15.51
CA LYS A 199 34.02 -8.57 14.31
C LYS A 199 32.79 -8.59 13.40
N ASN A 200 31.66 -8.03 13.85
CA ASN A 200 30.36 -8.12 13.17
C ASN A 200 30.01 -9.58 12.83
N ARG A 201 30.07 -10.47 13.83
CA ARG A 201 29.78 -11.91 13.69
C ARG A 201 28.94 -12.40 14.87
N ALA A 202 28.12 -13.42 14.61
CA ALA A 202 27.39 -14.13 15.65
C ALA A 202 28.34 -14.85 16.62
N ILE A 203 27.97 -14.86 17.90
CA ILE A 203 28.53 -15.75 18.93
C ILE A 203 27.46 -16.80 19.21
N LYS A 204 27.73 -18.04 18.81
CA LYS A 204 26.80 -19.16 18.93
C LYS A 204 27.12 -20.01 20.16
N THR A 205 26.10 -20.34 20.96
CA THR A 205 26.22 -21.29 22.09
C THR A 205 24.97 -22.14 22.24
N GLY A 206 25.03 -23.20 23.06
CA GLY A 206 23.83 -23.95 23.45
C GLY A 206 23.15 -24.70 22.31
N GLU A 207 23.89 -25.04 21.25
CA GLU A 207 23.29 -25.71 20.10
C GLU A 207 22.83 -27.12 20.45
N LYS A 208 21.54 -27.40 20.25
CA LYS A 208 20.96 -28.73 20.36
C LYS A 208 19.92 -28.98 19.26
N ARG A 209 19.66 -30.25 18.97
CA ARG A 209 18.57 -30.70 18.09
C ARG A 209 17.58 -31.48 18.91
N ASP A 210 16.31 -31.13 18.78
CA ASP A 210 15.23 -31.79 19.50
C ASP A 210 13.90 -31.66 18.75
N ILE A 211 12.90 -32.42 19.18
CA ILE A 211 11.53 -32.30 18.68
C ILE A 211 10.93 -31.01 19.26
N TRP A 212 10.35 -30.18 18.40
CA TRP A 212 9.70 -28.95 18.83
C TRP A 212 8.22 -29.19 19.03
N ILE A 213 7.82 -29.22 20.31
CA ILE A 213 6.42 -29.36 20.74
C ILE A 213 5.90 -27.98 21.16
N ASP A 214 4.70 -27.61 20.72
CA ASP A 214 4.05 -26.39 21.19
C ASP A 214 3.60 -26.58 22.65
N GLU A 215 4.02 -25.64 23.51
CA GLU A 215 3.68 -25.63 24.93
C GLU A 215 2.17 -25.48 25.18
N LYS A 216 1.40 -24.90 24.24
CA LYS A 216 -0.05 -24.71 24.40
C LYS A 216 -0.90 -25.87 23.85
N SER A 217 -0.60 -26.36 22.65
CA SER A 217 -1.39 -27.42 22.02
C SER A 217 -0.89 -28.83 22.35
N GLY A 218 0.37 -28.96 22.78
CA GLY A 218 1.01 -30.27 22.96
C GLY A 218 1.33 -30.98 21.64
N GLU A 219 1.13 -30.31 20.50
CA GLU A 219 1.38 -30.87 19.17
C GLU A 219 2.81 -30.58 18.69
N GLU A 220 3.33 -31.45 17.84
CA GLU A 220 4.62 -31.23 17.21
C GLU A 220 4.51 -30.16 16.11
N ILE A 221 5.31 -29.11 16.24
CA ILE A 221 5.44 -28.07 15.21
C ILE A 221 6.28 -28.65 14.07
N SER A 222 5.75 -28.60 12.84
CA SER A 222 6.41 -29.18 11.66
C SER A 222 7.37 -28.21 10.97
N HIS A 223 7.12 -26.91 11.06
CA HIS A 223 7.98 -25.85 10.54
C HIS A 223 7.69 -24.52 11.26
N GLY A 224 8.68 -23.63 11.28
CA GLY A 224 8.52 -22.30 11.86
C GLY A 224 9.79 -21.75 12.50
N LEU A 225 9.64 -20.58 13.12
CA LEU A 225 10.69 -19.91 13.86
C LEU A 225 10.11 -19.37 15.18
N LYS A 226 10.83 -19.56 16.28
CA LYS A 226 10.54 -18.94 17.59
C LYS A 226 11.78 -18.22 18.08
N ILE A 227 11.62 -16.95 18.43
CA ILE A 227 12.67 -16.06 18.92
C ILE A 227 12.27 -15.61 20.32
N THR A 228 13.12 -15.86 21.31
CA THR A 228 12.94 -15.38 22.68
C THR A 228 14.13 -14.51 23.09
N THR A 229 13.86 -13.30 23.56
CA THR A 229 14.91 -12.35 23.94
C THR A 229 14.49 -11.53 25.15
N VAL A 230 15.45 -11.24 26.04
CA VAL A 230 15.21 -10.47 27.27
C VAL A 230 15.93 -9.14 27.17
N MET A 231 15.20 -8.04 27.22
CA MET A 231 15.77 -6.70 27.04
C MET A 231 15.25 -5.71 28.08
N LYS A 232 15.96 -4.61 28.28
CA LYS A 232 15.43 -3.50 29.09
C LYS A 232 14.34 -2.76 28.32
N ALA A 233 13.09 -2.98 28.69
CA ALA A 233 11.94 -2.38 28.04
C ALA A 233 10.75 -2.24 28.99
N LYS A 234 9.83 -1.36 28.63
CA LYS A 234 8.61 -1.10 29.42
C LYS A 234 7.38 -1.16 28.52
N TYR A 235 6.47 -2.07 28.84
CA TYR A 235 5.15 -2.12 28.21
C TYR A 235 4.26 -0.99 28.73
N GLN A 236 3.55 -0.31 27.83
CA GLN A 236 2.55 0.70 28.18
C GLN A 236 1.34 0.58 27.25
N ARG A 237 0.14 0.70 27.82
CA ARG A 237 -1.12 0.77 27.07
C ARG A 237 -1.33 2.13 26.41
N GLY A 238 -2.12 2.16 25.34
CA GLY A 238 -2.55 3.38 24.66
C GLY A 238 -2.15 3.44 23.18
N LYS A 239 -2.15 4.65 22.59
CA LYS A 239 -1.95 4.85 21.14
C LYS A 239 -0.56 4.48 20.62
N LYS A 240 0.45 4.44 21.49
CA LYS A 240 1.85 4.09 21.17
C LYS A 240 2.22 2.80 21.91
N SER A 241 1.43 1.76 21.71
CA SER A 241 1.60 0.45 22.34
C SER A 241 1.88 -0.62 21.29
N VAL A 242 2.41 -1.77 21.74
CA VAL A 242 2.56 -2.96 20.89
C VAL A 242 1.18 -3.45 20.42
N TYR A 243 0.16 -3.37 21.27
CA TYR A 243 -1.21 -3.71 20.89
C TYR A 243 -1.68 -2.90 19.67
N GLN A 244 -1.53 -1.57 19.70
CA GLN A 244 -1.91 -0.72 18.57
C GLN A 244 -1.08 -1.02 17.32
N TYR A 245 0.21 -1.32 17.46
CA TYR A 245 1.05 -1.74 16.34
C TYR A 245 0.49 -2.99 15.67
N LEU A 246 0.25 -4.06 16.44
CA LEU A 246 -0.26 -5.33 15.91
C LEU A 246 -1.68 -5.18 15.34
N ARG A 247 -2.53 -4.36 15.96
CA ARG A 247 -3.84 -3.97 15.40
C ARG A 247 -3.67 -3.37 14.02
N MET A 248 -2.81 -2.36 13.86
CA MET A 248 -2.54 -1.71 12.58
C MET A 248 -1.95 -2.70 11.55
N THR A 249 -1.02 -3.56 11.95
CA THR A 249 -0.45 -4.59 11.09
C THR A 249 -1.52 -5.57 10.59
N SER A 250 -2.49 -5.93 11.45
CA SER A 250 -3.58 -6.84 11.10
C SER A 250 -4.58 -6.26 10.09
N ILE A 251 -4.76 -4.93 10.06
CA ILE A 251 -5.62 -4.21 9.11
C ILE A 251 -5.04 -4.30 7.70
N VAL A 252 -3.73 -4.11 7.58
CA VAL A 252 -3.02 -4.07 6.30
C VAL A 252 -2.69 -5.46 5.75
N ASN A 253 -2.65 -6.47 6.62
CA ASN A 253 -2.38 -7.85 6.27
C ASN A 253 -3.59 -8.73 6.63
N PRO A 254 -4.70 -8.63 5.87
CA PRO A 254 -5.94 -9.36 6.19
C PRO A 254 -5.80 -10.88 6.09
N HIS A 255 -4.78 -11.37 5.40
CA HIS A 255 -4.42 -12.78 5.30
C HIS A 255 -3.64 -13.34 6.50
N ALA A 256 -3.18 -12.47 7.41
CA ALA A 256 -2.42 -12.86 8.58
C ALA A 256 -3.31 -13.00 9.82
N SER A 257 -3.06 -14.07 10.58
CA SER A 257 -3.55 -14.23 11.95
C SER A 257 -2.46 -13.76 12.91
N ILE A 258 -2.80 -12.85 13.83
CA ILE A 258 -1.84 -12.30 14.79
C ILE A 258 -2.46 -12.39 16.19
N SER A 259 -1.71 -12.93 17.15
CA SER A 259 -2.09 -12.96 18.57
C SER A 259 -1.03 -12.27 19.43
N LEU A 260 -1.50 -11.61 20.48
CA LEU A 260 -0.69 -10.94 21.51
C LEU A 260 -1.18 -11.37 22.88
N VAL A 261 -0.25 -11.78 23.74
CA VAL A 261 -0.52 -11.94 25.18
C VAL A 261 0.57 -11.21 25.97
N VAL A 262 0.15 -10.35 26.89
CA VAL A 262 1.06 -9.60 27.76
C VAL A 262 0.85 -10.04 29.20
N TYR A 263 1.92 -10.50 29.84
CA TYR A 263 1.92 -10.98 31.22
C TYR A 263 2.64 -9.97 32.14
N ASP A 264 2.09 -9.77 33.34
CA ASP A 264 2.79 -9.05 34.41
C ASP A 264 3.82 -9.97 35.10
N LYS A 265 4.53 -9.40 36.08
CA LYS A 265 5.53 -10.10 36.88
C LYS A 265 4.99 -11.34 37.57
N ASP A 266 3.73 -11.29 38.01
CA ASP A 266 3.08 -12.37 38.75
C ASP A 266 2.39 -13.40 37.82
N GLY A 267 2.53 -13.22 36.49
CA GLY A 267 1.96 -14.11 35.48
C GLY A 267 0.50 -13.80 35.10
N GLU A 268 -0.09 -12.74 35.66
CA GLU A 268 -1.42 -12.27 35.29
C GLU A 268 -1.41 -11.64 33.88
N ILE A 269 -2.49 -11.87 33.12
CA ILE A 269 -2.63 -11.29 31.78
C ILE A 269 -3.03 -9.82 31.91
N ILE A 270 -2.13 -8.93 31.52
CA ILE A 270 -2.36 -7.48 31.46
C ILE A 270 -3.21 -7.15 30.24
N GLU A 271 -2.91 -7.72 29.08
CA GLU A 271 -3.59 -7.37 27.84
C GLU A 271 -3.50 -8.53 26.86
N GLU A 272 -4.58 -8.79 26.15
CA GLU A 272 -4.67 -9.82 25.13
C GLU A 272 -5.27 -9.22 23.86
N GLY A 273 -4.74 -9.63 22.71
CA GLY A 273 -5.26 -9.28 21.40
C GLY A 273 -5.25 -10.51 20.51
N ASN A 274 -6.37 -10.79 19.86
CA ASN A 274 -6.44 -11.83 18.84
C ASN A 274 -7.09 -11.27 17.58
N TRP A 275 -6.34 -11.29 16.49
CA TRP A 275 -6.72 -10.74 15.19
C TRP A 275 -6.65 -11.85 14.13
N ALA A 276 -7.70 -12.67 14.06
CA ALA A 276 -7.82 -13.74 13.07
C ALA A 276 -7.86 -13.20 11.62
N ARG A 277 -7.31 -13.96 10.67
CA ARG A 277 -7.35 -13.61 9.24
C ARG A 277 -8.79 -13.52 8.71
N THR A 278 -9.04 -12.57 7.83
CA THR A 278 -10.34 -12.38 7.13
C THR A 278 -10.31 -12.79 5.66
N SER A 279 -9.12 -13.08 5.15
CA SER A 279 -8.90 -13.53 3.77
C SER A 279 -7.91 -14.69 3.75
N ASN A 280 -8.09 -15.61 2.81
CA ASN A 280 -7.10 -16.65 2.49
C ASN A 280 -6.32 -16.32 1.20
N LYS A 281 -6.57 -15.14 0.59
CA LYS A 281 -5.86 -14.67 -0.59
C LYS A 281 -4.53 -14.05 -0.17
N LEU A 282 -3.43 -14.70 -0.54
CA LEU A 282 -2.09 -14.14 -0.37
C LEU A 282 -1.83 -13.01 -1.37
N PRO A 283 -1.02 -12.00 -0.98
CA PRO A 283 -0.53 -10.98 -1.89
C PRO A 283 0.12 -11.54 -3.16
N ARG A 284 0.10 -10.76 -4.24
CA ARG A 284 0.88 -11.08 -5.44
C ARG A 284 2.38 -11.03 -5.15
N VAL A 285 3.12 -11.94 -5.77
CA VAL A 285 4.58 -11.98 -5.72
C VAL A 285 5.13 -10.77 -6.46
N VAL A 286 6.13 -10.12 -5.87
CA VAL A 286 6.80 -8.97 -6.48
C VAL A 286 8.00 -9.43 -7.27
N GLU A 287 8.10 -8.95 -8.51
CA GLU A 287 9.27 -9.18 -9.35
C GLU A 287 10.34 -8.10 -9.15
N GLU A 288 11.60 -8.51 -9.26
CA GLU A 288 12.72 -7.58 -9.23
C GLU A 288 12.81 -6.80 -10.54
N ILE A 289 12.95 -5.48 -10.43
CA ILE A 289 13.11 -4.61 -11.60
C ILE A 289 14.50 -4.01 -11.67
N LYS A 290 14.87 -3.61 -12.89
CA LYS A 290 16.09 -2.85 -13.13
C LYS A 290 15.89 -1.38 -12.76
N PRO A 291 16.95 -0.68 -12.34
CA PRO A 291 16.87 0.74 -12.04
C PRO A 291 16.39 1.54 -13.25
N HIS A 292 15.58 2.57 -12.99
CA HIS A 292 15.14 3.48 -14.04
C HIS A 292 16.13 4.67 -14.17
N PRO A 293 16.46 5.14 -15.39
CA PRO A 293 17.46 6.20 -15.58
C PRO A 293 17.16 7.51 -14.83
N HIS A 294 15.90 7.95 -14.77
CA HIS A 294 15.50 9.16 -14.02
C HIS A 294 15.86 9.13 -12.51
N GLY A 295 16.03 7.95 -11.92
CA GLY A 295 16.32 7.80 -10.49
C GLY A 295 17.79 7.66 -10.14
N ILE A 296 18.67 7.68 -11.15
CA ILE A 296 20.06 7.29 -10.97
C ILE A 296 20.95 8.49 -10.68
N GLN A 297 21.71 8.38 -9.60
CA GLN A 297 22.70 9.37 -9.19
C GLN A 297 24.07 9.09 -9.83
N LEU A 298 24.93 10.11 -9.88
CA LEU A 298 26.26 10.03 -10.49
C LEU A 298 27.12 8.91 -9.90
N GLY A 299 27.16 8.78 -8.57
CA GLY A 299 27.93 7.73 -7.91
C GLY A 299 27.46 6.32 -8.30
N THR A 300 26.15 6.11 -8.35
CA THR A 300 25.56 4.82 -8.76
C THR A 300 25.87 4.52 -10.22
N LEU A 301 25.71 5.49 -11.11
CA LEU A 301 26.04 5.34 -12.53
C LEU A 301 27.52 5.00 -12.72
N GLN A 302 28.43 5.72 -12.05
CA GLN A 302 29.87 5.45 -12.13
C GLN A 302 30.23 4.06 -11.63
N ARG A 303 29.59 3.59 -10.55
CA ARG A 303 29.75 2.22 -10.06
C ARG A 303 29.28 1.20 -11.10
N MET A 304 28.08 1.38 -11.64
CA MET A 304 27.52 0.51 -12.69
C MET A 304 28.41 0.47 -13.94
N LEU A 305 28.94 1.61 -14.38
CA LEU A 305 29.86 1.70 -15.51
C LEU A 305 31.17 0.92 -15.27
N ARG A 306 31.68 0.93 -14.03
CA ARG A 306 32.91 0.23 -13.63
C ARG A 306 32.70 -1.29 -13.52
N GLU A 307 31.57 -1.70 -12.99
CA GLU A 307 31.19 -3.11 -12.77
C GLU A 307 30.61 -3.77 -14.02
N SER A 308 30.17 -2.99 -15.01
CA SER A 308 29.55 -3.50 -16.23
C SER A 308 30.43 -4.52 -16.98
N ALA A 309 29.78 -5.59 -17.45
CA ALA A 309 30.38 -6.58 -18.35
C ALA A 309 30.17 -6.23 -19.84
N ASP A 310 29.35 -5.22 -20.17
CA ASP A 310 29.00 -4.87 -21.55
C ASP A 310 30.17 -4.22 -22.30
N ARG A 311 30.28 -4.51 -23.60
CA ARG A 311 31.36 -3.97 -24.46
C ARG A 311 31.00 -2.65 -25.13
N ARG A 312 29.70 -2.36 -25.28
CA ARG A 312 29.14 -1.19 -25.98
C ARG A 312 28.18 -0.44 -25.06
N MET A 313 28.12 0.88 -25.22
CA MET A 313 27.24 1.72 -24.40
C MET A 313 25.75 1.50 -24.68
N THR A 314 25.37 1.27 -25.93
CA THR A 314 23.97 0.94 -26.28
C THR A 314 23.49 -0.34 -25.61
N SER A 315 24.36 -1.36 -25.51
CA SER A 315 24.10 -2.61 -24.78
C SER A 315 23.95 -2.35 -23.28
N PHE A 316 24.88 -1.59 -22.70
CA PHE A 316 24.84 -1.24 -21.28
C PHE A 316 23.53 -0.55 -20.90
N LEU A 317 23.11 0.46 -21.66
CA LEU A 317 21.90 1.21 -21.38
C LEU A 317 20.64 0.34 -21.47
N LYS A 318 20.60 -0.59 -22.43
CA LYS A 318 19.48 -1.53 -22.61
C LYS A 318 19.44 -2.62 -21.53
N HIS A 319 20.60 -3.18 -21.16
CA HIS A 319 20.65 -4.33 -20.25
C HIS A 319 20.56 -3.95 -18.79
N ASN A 320 21.03 -2.76 -18.39
CA ASN A 320 21.14 -2.38 -16.99
C ASN A 320 20.02 -1.46 -16.51
N PHE A 321 19.25 -0.83 -17.41
CA PHE A 321 18.15 0.06 -17.05
C PHE A 321 16.79 -0.44 -17.55
N SER A 322 15.74 -0.13 -16.80
CA SER A 322 14.35 -0.32 -17.23
C SER A 322 13.88 0.84 -18.12
N GLY A 323 12.99 0.56 -19.07
CA GLY A 323 12.34 1.60 -19.89
C GLY A 323 13.19 2.20 -21.01
N VAL A 324 14.41 1.68 -21.26
CA VAL A 324 15.31 2.19 -22.30
C VAL A 324 15.18 1.38 -23.59
N SER A 325 14.58 1.99 -24.61
CA SER A 325 14.54 1.44 -25.97
C SER A 325 15.87 1.70 -26.71
N PRO A 326 16.19 0.94 -27.79
CA PRO A 326 17.37 1.22 -28.60
C PRO A 326 17.40 2.63 -29.19
N ARG A 327 16.22 3.21 -29.48
CA ARG A 327 16.09 4.59 -29.97
C ARG A 327 16.45 5.59 -28.86
N ALA A 328 15.86 5.42 -27.68
CA ALA A 328 16.15 6.28 -26.53
C ALA A 328 17.62 6.19 -26.09
N ALA A 329 18.23 5.00 -26.15
CA ALA A 329 19.65 4.83 -25.85
C ALA A 329 20.54 5.67 -26.78
N LYS A 330 20.22 5.72 -28.08
CA LYS A 330 20.97 6.54 -29.06
C LYS A 330 20.76 8.03 -28.83
N GLU A 331 19.53 8.43 -28.51
CA GLU A 331 19.20 9.82 -28.21
C GLU A 331 19.94 10.33 -26.96
N ILE A 332 19.97 9.52 -25.89
CA ILE A 332 20.73 9.80 -24.67
C ILE A 332 22.22 9.96 -24.98
N LEU A 333 22.79 9.04 -25.76
CA LEU A 333 24.22 9.06 -26.08
C LEU A 333 24.58 10.23 -27.00
N GLY A 334 23.71 10.58 -27.95
CA GLY A 334 23.88 11.76 -28.81
C GLY A 334 23.84 13.06 -28.02
N MET A 335 22.94 13.18 -27.04
CA MET A 335 22.85 14.37 -26.19
C MET A 335 24.02 14.48 -25.20
N ALA A 336 24.58 13.34 -24.78
CA ALA A 336 25.73 13.29 -23.88
C ALA A 336 27.09 13.39 -24.60
N ASP A 337 27.11 13.46 -25.93
CA ASP A 337 28.31 13.43 -26.77
C ASP A 337 29.20 12.20 -26.50
N VAL A 338 28.57 11.03 -26.36
CA VAL A 338 29.24 9.75 -26.11
C VAL A 338 29.04 8.80 -27.29
N GLU A 339 30.15 8.30 -27.85
CA GLU A 339 30.10 7.32 -28.94
C GLU A 339 29.41 6.01 -28.54
N GLU A 340 28.52 5.50 -29.40
CA GLU A 340 27.74 4.27 -29.16
C GLU A 340 28.60 3.02 -28.90
N GLY A 341 29.76 2.94 -29.58
CA GLY A 341 30.68 1.81 -29.51
C GLY A 341 31.64 1.84 -28.31
N ARG A 342 31.61 2.92 -27.53
CA ARG A 342 32.55 3.12 -26.42
C ARG A 342 32.27 2.12 -25.29
N THR A 343 33.34 1.70 -24.62
CA THR A 343 33.25 0.75 -23.53
C THR A 343 32.84 1.45 -22.22
N PRO A 344 31.83 0.96 -21.48
CA PRO A 344 31.33 1.58 -20.24
C PRO A 344 32.43 1.93 -19.23
N LYS A 345 33.42 1.04 -19.04
CA LYS A 345 34.53 1.23 -18.09
C LYS A 345 35.46 2.41 -18.41
N ARG A 346 35.42 2.94 -19.63
CA ARG A 346 36.29 4.04 -20.11
C ARG A 346 35.58 5.40 -20.13
N ILE A 347 34.36 5.47 -19.62
CA ILE A 347 33.60 6.72 -19.51
C ILE A 347 34.18 7.57 -18.38
N LYS A 348 34.43 8.84 -18.68
CA LYS A 348 34.94 9.81 -17.70
C LYS A 348 33.80 10.33 -16.81
N PRO A 349 34.11 10.85 -15.61
CA PRO A 349 33.10 11.45 -14.73
C PRO A 349 32.27 12.56 -15.38
N GLU A 350 32.88 13.41 -16.22
CA GLU A 350 32.19 14.50 -16.92
C GLU A 350 31.17 13.98 -17.95
N GLU A 351 31.56 12.95 -18.72
CA GLU A 351 30.67 12.26 -19.67
C GLU A 351 29.50 11.58 -18.93
N ALA A 352 29.77 10.99 -17.76
CA ALA A 352 28.73 10.41 -16.91
C ALA A 352 27.76 11.46 -16.34
N LYS A 353 28.24 12.67 -16.04
CA LYS A 353 27.40 13.79 -15.62
C LYS A 353 26.51 14.26 -16.77
N ALA A 354 27.05 14.38 -17.98
CA ALA A 354 26.27 14.71 -19.18
C ALA A 354 25.17 13.68 -19.47
N MET A 355 25.47 12.38 -19.29
CA MET A 355 24.45 11.32 -19.42
C MET A 355 23.30 11.46 -18.41
N ILE A 356 23.57 11.88 -17.17
CA ILE A 356 22.50 12.08 -16.17
C ILE A 356 21.59 13.25 -16.56
N THR A 357 22.16 14.33 -17.07
CA THR A 357 21.36 15.43 -17.62
C THR A 357 20.50 14.94 -18.78
N ALA A 358 21.06 14.14 -19.68
CA ALA A 358 20.32 13.53 -20.79
C ALA A 358 19.20 12.59 -20.29
N PHE A 359 19.43 11.80 -19.23
CA PHE A 359 18.38 10.95 -18.63
C PHE A 359 17.17 11.74 -18.15
N GLN A 360 17.33 12.99 -17.70
CA GLN A 360 16.22 13.83 -17.25
C GLN A 360 15.43 14.46 -18.40
N THR A 361 16.07 14.70 -19.54
CA THR A 361 15.43 15.38 -20.68
C THR A 361 14.74 14.40 -21.63
N VAL A 362 15.34 13.23 -21.87
CA VAL A 362 14.81 12.25 -22.83
C VAL A 362 13.56 11.57 -22.27
N LYS A 363 12.52 11.45 -23.10
CA LYS A 363 11.28 10.75 -22.74
C LYS A 363 11.51 9.24 -22.75
N LEU A 364 11.45 8.65 -21.56
CA LEU A 364 11.60 7.21 -21.35
C LEU A 364 10.25 6.53 -21.09
N LEU A 365 10.21 5.22 -21.34
CA LEU A 365 9.07 4.40 -20.97
C LEU A 365 9.02 4.26 -19.45
N LYS A 366 7.82 4.25 -18.89
CA LYS A 366 7.65 4.02 -17.44
C LYS A 366 8.21 2.63 -17.06
N PRO A 367 8.79 2.48 -15.86
CA PRO A 367 9.18 1.17 -15.34
C PRO A 367 7.95 0.24 -15.22
N PRO A 368 8.17 -1.09 -15.27
CA PRO A 368 7.10 -2.07 -15.11
C PRO A 368 6.52 -2.03 -13.69
N MET A 369 5.22 -2.31 -13.57
CA MET A 369 4.47 -2.15 -12.31
C MET A 369 4.39 -3.43 -11.47
N ASP A 370 4.91 -4.54 -11.99
CA ASP A 370 4.92 -5.86 -11.35
C ASP A 370 5.85 -5.95 -10.11
N CYS A 371 6.64 -4.89 -9.88
CA CYS A 371 7.48 -4.74 -8.69
C CYS A 371 6.72 -4.26 -7.44
N LEU A 372 5.46 -3.84 -7.59
CA LEU A 372 4.59 -3.41 -6.49
C LEU A 372 3.60 -4.53 -6.14
N SER A 373 3.20 -4.59 -4.87
CA SER A 373 2.15 -5.43 -4.31
C SER A 373 1.26 -4.54 -3.44
N PRO A 374 0.27 -3.86 -4.05
CA PRO A 374 -0.74 -3.07 -3.32
C PRO A 374 -1.63 -3.98 -2.46
N ILE A 375 -2.43 -3.41 -1.56
CA ILE A 375 -3.34 -4.20 -0.71
C ILE A 375 -4.60 -4.57 -1.50
N GLU A 376 -5.08 -3.73 -2.40
CA GLU A 376 -6.34 -3.81 -3.14
C GLU A 376 -7.56 -3.32 -2.33
N ASP A 377 -8.51 -2.68 -3.01
CA ASP A 377 -9.68 -2.02 -2.41
C ASP A 377 -10.53 -2.94 -1.52
N LEU A 378 -10.81 -4.16 -1.97
CA LEU A 378 -11.62 -5.13 -1.22
C LEU A 378 -10.93 -5.58 0.07
N LEU A 379 -9.61 -5.78 0.01
CA LEU A 379 -8.82 -6.21 1.16
C LEU A 379 -8.67 -5.08 2.19
N ILE A 380 -8.57 -3.82 1.74
CA ILE A 380 -8.62 -2.65 2.63
C ILE A 380 -9.95 -2.57 3.35
N LYS A 381 -11.09 -2.78 2.65
CA LYS A 381 -12.41 -2.82 3.29
C LYS A 381 -12.49 -3.93 4.35
N LYS A 382 -12.11 -5.16 4.00
CA LYS A 382 -12.09 -6.31 4.94
C LYS A 382 -11.17 -6.08 6.13
N GLY A 383 -10.00 -5.48 5.89
CA GLY A 383 -9.03 -5.14 6.92
C GLY A 383 -9.53 -4.07 7.90
N LEU A 384 -10.24 -3.06 7.39
CA LEU A 384 -10.84 -2.02 8.22
C LEU A 384 -12.00 -2.56 9.06
N SER A 385 -12.87 -3.40 8.47
CA SER A 385 -13.95 -4.08 9.20
C SER A 385 -13.46 -5.00 10.32
N LYS A 386 -12.22 -5.50 10.26
CA LYS A 386 -11.62 -6.35 11.30
C LYS A 386 -11.30 -5.59 12.59
N ALA A 387 -10.97 -4.30 12.48
CA ALA A 387 -10.43 -3.51 13.60
C ALA A 387 -11.31 -2.32 14.02
N ILE A 388 -12.28 -1.95 13.19
CA ILE A 388 -13.21 -0.84 13.41
C ILE A 388 -14.59 -1.31 12.95
N ASP A 389 -15.53 -1.45 13.90
CA ASP A 389 -16.95 -1.60 13.53
C ASP A 389 -17.42 -0.28 12.94
N SER A 390 -17.96 -0.30 11.73
CA SER A 390 -18.31 0.90 11.00
C SER A 390 -19.50 0.72 10.10
N ARG A 391 -20.24 1.81 9.91
CA ARG A 391 -21.45 1.83 9.09
C ARG A 391 -21.15 2.07 7.62
N PHE A 392 -20.00 2.67 7.32
CA PHE A 392 -19.62 3.04 5.96
C PHE A 392 -18.10 2.95 5.77
N ALA A 393 -17.69 2.34 4.65
CA ALA A 393 -16.30 2.27 4.21
C ALA A 393 -16.17 2.61 2.72
N SER A 394 -15.34 3.59 2.41
CA SER A 394 -14.98 3.99 1.04
C SER A 394 -13.48 3.76 0.82
N THR A 395 -13.11 3.15 -0.29
CA THR A 395 -11.69 2.89 -0.63
C THR A 395 -11.41 3.35 -2.05
N VAL A 396 -10.19 3.80 -2.29
CA VAL A 396 -9.68 4.22 -3.59
C VAL A 396 -8.26 3.70 -3.75
N THR A 397 -8.04 2.92 -4.81
CA THR A 397 -6.72 2.51 -5.27
C THR A 397 -6.38 3.27 -6.56
N ARG A 398 -5.39 4.15 -6.50
CA ARG A 398 -4.95 4.93 -7.66
C ARG A 398 -4.12 4.07 -8.62
N SER A 399 -4.12 4.43 -9.91
CA SER A 399 -3.17 3.86 -10.86
C SER A 399 -1.74 4.23 -10.47
N PRO A 400 -0.79 3.31 -10.55
CA PRO A 400 0.53 3.58 -10.04
C PRO A 400 1.33 4.53 -10.95
N THR A 401 2.13 5.37 -10.32
CA THR A 401 2.90 6.48 -10.90
C THR A 401 4.38 6.31 -10.57
N VAL A 402 5.25 7.22 -11.02
CA VAL A 402 6.70 7.10 -10.88
C VAL A 402 7.23 8.38 -10.27
N SER A 403 8.06 8.27 -9.23
CA SER A 403 8.79 9.39 -8.66
C SER A 403 10.27 9.10 -8.59
N GLN A 404 11.09 10.00 -9.14
CA GLN A 404 12.55 9.84 -9.22
C GLN A 404 12.94 8.43 -9.71
N GLY A 405 12.28 7.94 -10.77
CA GLY A 405 12.51 6.61 -11.34
C GLY A 405 12.01 5.42 -10.52
N ASN A 406 11.39 5.63 -9.36
CA ASN A 406 10.81 4.57 -8.54
C ASN A 406 9.29 4.55 -8.71
N PRO A 407 8.70 3.42 -9.13
CA PRO A 407 7.25 3.29 -9.21
C PRO A 407 6.66 3.28 -7.80
N PHE A 408 5.52 3.96 -7.64
CA PHE A 408 4.75 3.99 -6.41
C PHE A 408 3.24 3.95 -6.69
N GLN A 409 2.47 3.50 -5.71
CA GLN A 409 1.02 3.44 -5.74
C GLN A 409 0.45 3.94 -4.42
N ILE A 410 -0.66 4.68 -4.51
CA ILE A 410 -1.38 5.19 -3.34
C ILE A 410 -2.72 4.49 -3.23
N GLU A 411 -3.02 4.04 -2.01
CA GLU A 411 -4.32 3.52 -1.63
C GLU A 411 -4.83 4.28 -0.41
N VAL A 412 -6.09 4.69 -0.45
CA VAL A 412 -6.74 5.41 0.65
C VAL A 412 -8.04 4.71 1.01
N GLY A 413 -8.24 4.46 2.30
CA GLY A 413 -9.50 3.99 2.86
C GLY A 413 -10.05 5.01 3.84
N LEU A 414 -11.36 5.25 3.83
CA LEU A 414 -12.05 6.05 4.83
C LEU A 414 -13.19 5.24 5.39
N VAL A 415 -13.27 5.26 6.71
CA VAL A 415 -14.32 4.63 7.49
C VAL A 415 -15.04 5.70 8.28
N PHE A 416 -16.37 5.62 8.33
CA PHE A 416 -17.20 6.58 9.03
C PHE A 416 -18.25 5.89 9.92
N GLY A 417 -18.40 6.42 11.14
CA GLY A 417 -19.36 5.96 12.15
C GLY A 417 -18.90 4.74 12.96
N GLY A 418 -19.87 4.09 13.62
CA GLY A 418 -19.63 2.94 14.51
C GLY A 418 -19.08 3.34 15.87
N ASP A 419 -18.08 2.61 16.36
CA ASP A 419 -17.46 2.82 17.68
C ASP A 419 -16.43 3.97 17.70
N LEU A 420 -16.30 4.71 16.61
CA LEU A 420 -15.38 5.83 16.51
C LEU A 420 -15.87 7.03 17.34
N ALA A 421 -14.95 7.67 18.07
CA ALA A 421 -15.27 8.83 18.88
C ALA A 421 -15.73 10.01 18.01
N SER A 422 -16.98 10.44 18.20
CA SER A 422 -17.55 11.58 17.47
C SER A 422 -16.91 12.91 17.86
N GLU A 423 -16.50 13.04 19.12
CA GLU A 423 -15.94 14.26 19.72
C GLU A 423 -14.41 14.15 19.79
N GLY A 424 -13.71 14.34 18.67
CA GLY A 424 -12.25 14.27 18.62
C GLY A 424 -11.66 14.41 17.21
N PRO A 425 -10.33 14.55 17.09
CA PRO A 425 -9.66 14.44 15.80
C PRO A 425 -9.82 13.03 15.24
N ILE A 426 -9.95 12.93 13.92
CA ILE A 426 -10.08 11.65 13.24
C ILE A 426 -8.88 10.72 13.51
N GLU A 427 -9.10 9.41 13.45
CA GLU A 427 -8.00 8.44 13.52
C GLU A 427 -7.26 8.39 12.17
N ILE A 428 -5.94 8.56 12.16
CA ILE A 428 -5.14 8.53 10.93
C ILE A 428 -4.22 7.31 10.98
N LEU A 429 -4.46 6.36 10.09
CA LEU A 429 -3.69 5.14 9.94
C LEU A 429 -2.75 5.27 8.74
N ARG A 430 -1.45 5.38 9.01
CA ARG A 430 -0.41 5.59 7.98
C ARG A 430 0.38 4.33 7.76
N PHE A 431 0.56 3.96 6.50
CA PHE A 431 1.28 2.77 6.09
C PHE A 431 2.23 3.06 4.93
N ALA A 432 3.40 2.45 4.98
CA ALA A 432 4.36 2.44 3.88
C ALA A 432 4.81 1.00 3.64
N ASN A 433 4.69 0.50 2.40
CA ASN A 433 5.03 -0.88 2.04
C ASN A 433 4.45 -1.93 3.01
N ARG A 434 3.18 -1.78 3.36
CA ARG A 434 2.47 -2.60 4.36
C ARG A 434 3.00 -2.56 5.80
N VAL A 435 3.85 -1.60 6.15
CA VAL A 435 4.39 -1.38 7.50
C VAL A 435 3.70 -0.18 8.16
N PRO A 436 3.15 -0.31 9.38
CA PRO A 436 2.55 0.80 10.11
C PRO A 436 3.56 1.89 10.53
N LEU A 437 3.16 3.16 10.40
CA LEU A 437 3.93 4.33 10.83
C LEU A 437 3.29 4.97 12.07
N MET A 438 3.79 4.65 13.27
CA MET A 438 3.18 5.10 14.54
C MET A 438 3.69 6.44 15.08
N TYR A 439 4.93 6.82 14.76
CA TYR A 439 5.58 8.01 15.31
C TYR A 439 5.67 9.16 14.29
N GLN A 440 6.08 10.35 14.75
CA GLN A 440 6.34 11.55 13.92
C GLN A 440 5.20 11.95 12.98
N GLN A 441 3.95 11.86 13.44
CA GLN A 441 2.77 12.14 12.61
C GLN A 441 2.79 13.53 11.96
N GLY A 442 3.15 14.59 12.71
CA GLY A 442 3.17 15.97 12.18
C GLY A 442 4.26 16.24 11.11
N GLY A 443 5.32 15.43 11.08
CA GLY A 443 6.38 15.55 10.07
C GLY A 443 6.09 14.79 8.78
N CYS A 444 5.12 13.88 8.79
CA CYS A 444 4.90 12.92 7.71
C CYS A 444 4.13 13.53 6.54
N LEU A 445 4.62 13.26 5.31
CA LEU A 445 3.96 13.58 4.06
C LEU A 445 2.47 13.19 4.05
N LEU A 446 2.15 11.96 4.48
CA LEU A 446 0.78 11.42 4.43
C LEU A 446 -0.20 12.22 5.29
N THR A 447 0.25 12.66 6.48
CA THR A 447 -0.56 13.52 7.35
C THR A 447 -0.72 14.90 6.74
N LYS A 448 0.37 15.49 6.23
CA LYS A 448 0.34 16.82 5.60
C LYS A 448 -0.60 16.86 4.39
N ALA A 449 -0.63 15.78 3.59
CA ALA A 449 -1.55 15.66 2.46
C ALA A 449 -3.01 15.62 2.92
N LEU A 450 -3.30 14.97 4.05
CA LEU A 450 -4.63 14.96 4.66
C LEU A 450 -5.03 16.35 5.19
N GLU A 451 -4.11 17.03 5.88
CA GLU A 451 -4.33 18.38 6.43
C GLU A 451 -4.57 19.44 5.34
N ALA A 452 -3.98 19.25 4.15
CA ALA A 452 -4.14 20.15 3.01
C ALA A 452 -5.50 20.04 2.30
N VAL A 453 -6.31 19.02 2.63
CA VAL A 453 -7.66 18.86 2.09
C VAL A 453 -8.67 19.59 2.97
N ASN A 454 -9.58 20.33 2.34
CA ASN A 454 -10.69 20.99 3.03
C ASN A 454 -11.83 19.99 3.26
N TRP A 455 -11.82 19.34 4.43
CA TRP A 455 -12.77 18.28 4.79
C TRP A 455 -14.16 18.80 5.15
N LYS A 456 -14.30 20.11 5.43
CA LYS A 456 -15.59 20.76 5.65
C LYS A 456 -16.54 20.60 4.46
N ASN A 457 -15.99 20.64 3.24
CA ASN A 457 -16.76 20.47 2.01
C ASN A 457 -17.26 19.02 1.80
N TYR A 458 -16.74 18.08 2.58
CA TYR A 458 -17.03 16.64 2.51
C TYR A 458 -17.80 16.13 3.74
N GLY A 459 -18.20 17.01 4.66
CA GLY A 459 -19.09 16.70 5.78
C GLY A 459 -18.39 16.34 7.10
N LEU A 460 -17.08 16.53 7.21
CA LEU A 460 -16.37 16.49 8.50
C LEU A 460 -16.15 17.89 9.04
N GLU A 461 -16.10 18.05 10.36
CA GLU A 461 -15.81 19.33 10.98
C GLU A 461 -14.31 19.62 10.92
N GLN A 462 -13.93 20.87 10.61
CA GLN A 462 -12.51 21.26 10.58
C GLN A 462 -12.37 22.67 11.16
N PRO A 463 -12.22 22.78 12.50
CA PRO A 463 -12.08 24.07 13.15
C PRO A 463 -10.87 24.84 12.59
N GLY A 464 -11.09 26.05 12.07
CA GLY A 464 -10.02 26.88 11.50
C GLY A 464 -9.67 26.61 10.03
N GLY A 465 -10.32 25.67 9.35
CA GLY A 465 -10.18 25.43 7.91
C GLY A 465 -8.85 24.83 7.44
N SER A 466 -7.90 24.63 8.36
CA SER A 466 -6.60 23.98 8.12
C SER A 466 -6.26 23.04 9.27
N GLY A 467 -5.69 21.87 8.97
CA GLY A 467 -5.26 20.89 9.98
C GLY A 467 -6.12 19.63 10.00
N ILE A 468 -5.98 18.82 11.06
CA ILE A 468 -6.67 17.53 11.16
C ILE A 468 -8.17 17.75 11.43
N PRO A 469 -9.07 17.18 10.61
CA PRO A 469 -10.51 17.29 10.84
C PRO A 469 -10.95 16.51 12.09
N LYS A 470 -12.14 16.85 12.57
CA LYS A 470 -12.81 16.21 13.69
C LYS A 470 -14.05 15.44 13.21
N GLY A 471 -14.32 14.33 13.89
CA GLY A 471 -15.50 13.50 13.67
C GLY A 471 -15.23 12.01 13.83
N PRO A 472 -16.29 11.19 13.78
CA PRO A 472 -16.21 9.73 13.94
C PRO A 472 -15.72 9.09 12.64
N ALA A 473 -14.50 9.41 12.23
CA ALA A 473 -13.90 8.90 11.00
C ALA A 473 -12.48 8.38 11.24
N ALA A 474 -12.12 7.35 10.48
CA ALA A 474 -10.77 6.83 10.41
C ALA A 474 -10.31 6.85 8.95
N VAL A 475 -9.11 7.38 8.70
CA VAL A 475 -8.53 7.47 7.36
C VAL A 475 -7.25 6.64 7.31
N LEU A 476 -7.28 5.62 6.47
CA LEU A 476 -6.14 4.78 6.10
C LEU A 476 -5.46 5.32 4.87
N VAL A 477 -4.14 5.46 4.93
CA VAL A 477 -3.31 5.91 3.81
C VAL A 477 -2.15 4.93 3.66
N HIS A 478 -2.07 4.30 2.50
CA HIS A 478 -1.01 3.36 2.17
C HIS A 478 -0.22 3.86 0.95
N LEU A 479 1.10 3.94 1.12
CA LEU A 479 2.07 4.18 0.07
C LEU A 479 2.85 2.89 -0.20
N ALA A 480 2.65 2.30 -1.38
CA ALA A 480 3.47 1.20 -1.88
C ALA A 480 4.53 1.77 -2.83
N SER A 481 5.81 1.46 -2.63
CA SER A 481 6.92 1.90 -3.50
C SER A 481 8.09 0.93 -3.40
N THR A 482 8.89 0.84 -4.47
CA THR A 482 10.17 0.12 -4.43
C THR A 482 11.19 0.82 -3.52
N ASN A 483 11.08 2.14 -3.37
CA ASN A 483 11.93 2.95 -2.52
C ASN A 483 11.11 4.05 -1.82
N VAL A 484 10.89 3.89 -0.51
CA VAL A 484 10.21 4.89 0.30
C VAL A 484 11.24 5.79 0.95
N GLN A 485 11.14 7.10 0.74
CA GLN A 485 12.01 8.08 1.37
C GLN A 485 11.50 8.36 2.79
N PHE A 486 12.29 7.97 3.80
CA PHE A 486 11.97 8.21 5.20
C PHE A 486 12.75 9.42 5.75
N THR A 487 12.18 10.09 6.75
CA THR A 487 12.86 11.18 7.48
C THR A 487 13.97 10.68 8.40
N SER A 488 13.91 9.41 8.80
CA SER A 488 14.87 8.76 9.69
C SER A 488 15.03 7.28 9.35
N GLU A 489 16.15 6.70 9.76
CA GLU A 489 16.51 5.29 9.57
C GLU A 489 15.53 4.33 10.28
N ALA A 490 14.87 4.79 11.35
CA ALA A 490 13.85 4.04 12.09
C ALA A 490 12.51 3.90 11.34
N LYS A 491 12.36 4.52 10.15
CA LYS A 491 11.20 4.42 9.25
C LYS A 491 9.87 4.81 9.91
N GLU A 492 9.78 6.04 10.40
CA GLU A 492 8.63 6.52 11.17
C GLU A 492 7.73 7.49 10.42
N ALA A 493 8.32 8.25 9.50
CA ALA A 493 7.61 9.20 8.67
C ALA A 493 8.22 9.23 7.27
N VAL A 494 7.34 9.37 6.29
CA VAL A 494 7.71 9.59 4.89
C VAL A 494 8.10 11.06 4.73
N SER A 495 9.25 11.29 4.08
CA SER A 495 9.76 12.63 3.78
C SER A 495 8.91 13.36 2.75
N TYR A 496 9.05 14.67 2.68
CA TYR A 496 8.30 15.48 1.72
C TYR A 496 8.79 15.23 0.29
N ASN A 497 7.88 14.90 -0.61
CA ASN A 497 8.09 14.75 -2.05
C ASN A 497 6.81 15.24 -2.74
N GLU A 498 6.94 16.19 -3.65
CA GLU A 498 5.82 16.89 -4.30
C GLU A 498 4.96 15.97 -5.16
N GLU A 499 5.58 15.10 -5.97
CA GLU A 499 4.86 14.16 -6.84
C GLU A 499 4.01 13.18 -6.03
N VAL A 500 4.56 12.67 -4.93
CA VAL A 500 3.82 11.77 -4.03
C VAL A 500 2.76 12.54 -3.25
N PHE A 501 3.04 13.77 -2.81
CA PHE A 501 2.08 14.63 -2.11
C PHE A 501 0.81 14.87 -2.92
N ASP A 502 0.98 15.27 -4.19
CA ASP A 502 -0.13 15.59 -5.07
C ASP A 502 -0.99 14.37 -5.37
N GLU A 503 -0.37 13.20 -5.54
CA GLU A 503 -1.11 11.97 -5.81
C GLU A 503 -1.88 11.47 -4.57
N VAL A 504 -1.29 11.59 -3.37
CA VAL A 504 -1.99 11.32 -2.11
C VAL A 504 -3.17 12.27 -1.94
N ARG A 505 -2.98 13.57 -2.21
CA ARG A 505 -4.04 14.57 -2.13
C ARG A 505 -5.20 14.27 -3.08
N LYS A 506 -4.93 13.86 -4.33
CA LYS A 506 -5.98 13.45 -5.28
C LYS A 506 -6.78 12.26 -4.77
N ALA A 507 -6.11 11.24 -4.25
CA ALA A 507 -6.77 10.06 -3.67
C ALA A 507 -7.68 10.44 -2.48
N MET A 508 -7.22 11.35 -1.61
CA MET A 508 -8.02 11.87 -0.49
C MET A 508 -9.28 12.62 -0.95
N LEU A 509 -9.17 13.43 -2.00
CA LEU A 509 -10.32 14.16 -2.56
C LEU A 509 -11.37 13.20 -3.12
N GLU A 510 -10.94 12.11 -3.77
CA GLU A 510 -11.82 11.08 -4.31
C GLU A 510 -12.59 10.35 -3.21
N VAL A 511 -11.89 9.95 -2.15
CA VAL A 511 -12.51 9.34 -0.96
C VAL A 511 -13.45 10.31 -0.24
N GLY A 512 -13.07 11.59 -0.14
CA GLY A 512 -13.91 12.65 0.42
C GLY A 512 -15.24 12.82 -0.33
N ARG A 513 -15.23 12.71 -1.67
CA ARG A 513 -16.47 12.71 -2.48
C ARG A 513 -17.37 11.52 -2.15
N GLY A 514 -16.77 10.34 -1.94
CA GLY A 514 -17.48 9.14 -1.49
C GLY A 514 -18.21 9.37 -0.16
N LEU A 515 -17.51 9.93 0.84
CA LEU A 515 -18.11 10.28 2.14
C LEU A 515 -19.24 11.30 2.01
N LYS A 516 -19.04 12.36 1.23
CA LYS A 516 -20.05 13.40 1.01
C LYS A 516 -21.35 12.82 0.44
N ASN A 517 -21.23 11.92 -0.53
CA ASN A 517 -22.39 11.27 -1.15
C ASN A 517 -23.13 10.39 -0.13
N HIS A 518 -22.41 9.62 0.69
CA HIS A 518 -23.03 8.83 1.75
C HIS A 518 -23.74 9.70 2.81
N LEU A 519 -23.10 10.76 3.29
CA LEU A 519 -23.71 11.70 4.25
C LEU A 519 -24.96 12.39 3.69
N LYS A 520 -24.92 12.78 2.41
CA LYS A 520 -26.07 13.35 1.72
C LYS A 520 -27.23 12.36 1.65
N LYS A 521 -26.96 11.13 1.18
CA LYS A 521 -27.97 10.05 1.13
C LYS A 521 -28.54 9.74 2.52
N SER A 522 -27.70 9.65 3.54
CA SER A 522 -28.10 9.37 4.92
C SER A 522 -28.99 10.48 5.49
N SER A 523 -28.66 11.76 5.25
CA SER A 523 -29.50 12.90 5.66
C SER A 523 -30.84 12.94 4.94
N GLU A 524 -30.85 12.65 3.63
CA GLU A 524 -32.08 12.57 2.82
C GLU A 524 -32.97 11.42 3.29
N ARG A 525 -32.41 10.23 3.55
CA ARG A 525 -33.11 9.07 4.11
C ARG A 525 -33.71 9.38 5.49
N LYS A 526 -32.97 10.07 6.37
CA LYS A 526 -33.47 10.45 7.69
C LYS A 526 -34.67 11.41 7.59
N LYS A 527 -34.57 12.46 6.76
CA LYS A 527 -35.68 13.40 6.53
C LYS A 527 -36.89 12.72 5.88
N ALA A 528 -36.65 11.79 4.96
CA ALA A 528 -37.68 10.99 4.32
C ALA A 528 -38.42 10.12 5.33
N LYS A 529 -37.68 9.43 6.21
CA LYS A 529 -38.24 8.60 7.28
C LYS A 529 -39.04 9.42 8.29
N GLU A 530 -38.52 10.57 8.74
CA GLU A 530 -39.24 11.49 9.65
C GLU A 530 -40.56 11.96 9.01
N LYS A 531 -40.56 12.30 7.72
CA LYS A 531 -41.78 12.64 6.97
C LYS A 531 -42.74 11.45 6.88
N PHE A 532 -42.23 10.25 6.62
CA PHE A 532 -43.05 9.05 6.54
C PHE A 532 -43.71 8.70 7.88
N GLU A 533 -42.97 8.73 8.98
CA GLU A 533 -43.50 8.51 10.34
C GLU A 533 -44.58 9.55 10.68
N LEU A 534 -44.35 10.82 10.32
CA LEU A 534 -45.35 11.87 10.48
C LEU A 534 -46.64 11.57 9.70
N VAL A 535 -46.53 11.06 8.48
CA VAL A 535 -47.65 10.86 7.55
C VAL A 535 -48.43 9.57 7.84
N ASN A 536 -47.76 8.46 8.13
CA ASN A 536 -48.41 7.14 8.28
C ASN A 536 -48.76 6.79 9.73
N ILE A 537 -48.06 7.37 10.72
CA ILE A 537 -48.30 7.05 12.14
C ILE A 537 -48.98 8.23 12.83
N ILE A 538 -48.39 9.42 12.72
CA ILE A 538 -48.86 10.58 13.48
C ILE A 538 -50.16 11.15 12.89
N LEU A 539 -50.26 11.29 11.56
CA LEU A 539 -51.43 11.89 10.90
C LEU A 539 -52.74 11.09 11.16
N PRO A 540 -52.77 9.75 11.04
CA PRO A 540 -53.98 8.97 11.33
C PRO A 540 -54.36 9.01 12.81
N GLU A 541 -53.39 8.97 13.72
CA GLU A 541 -53.64 9.12 15.16
C GLU A 541 -54.23 10.49 15.52
N ILE A 542 -53.74 11.57 14.89
CA ILE A 542 -54.33 12.91 15.05
C ILE A 542 -55.77 12.94 14.51
N SER A 543 -55.99 12.36 13.32
CA SER A 543 -57.30 12.28 12.68
C SER A 543 -58.31 11.56 13.57
N LYS A 544 -57.95 10.37 14.06
CA LYS A 544 -58.77 9.54 14.94
C LYS A 544 -59.12 10.26 16.24
N LYS A 545 -58.13 10.79 16.97
CA LYS A 545 -58.37 11.51 18.24
C LYS A 545 -59.22 12.76 18.06
N SER A 546 -59.01 13.49 16.97
CA SER A 546 -59.76 14.72 16.67
C SER A 546 -61.21 14.40 16.29
N SER A 547 -61.43 13.31 15.56
CA SER A 547 -62.76 12.80 15.19
C SER A 547 -63.52 12.28 16.42
N GLU A 548 -62.85 11.56 17.32
CA GLU A 548 -63.39 11.13 18.62
C GLU A 548 -63.80 12.32 19.51
N LEU A 549 -62.95 13.34 19.64
CA LEU A 549 -63.22 14.54 20.43
C LEU A 549 -64.43 15.36 19.92
N LEU A 550 -64.60 15.41 18.60
CA LEU A 550 -65.66 16.18 17.94
C LEU A 550 -66.92 15.36 17.63
N GLY A 551 -66.89 14.04 17.82
CA GLY A 551 -67.97 13.12 17.49
C GLY A 551 -68.29 13.07 15.99
N ARG A 552 -67.27 13.18 15.13
CA ARG A 552 -67.41 13.20 13.66
C ARG A 552 -66.74 11.98 13.02
N GLU A 553 -67.08 11.69 11.77
CA GLU A 553 -66.40 10.66 10.97
C GLU A 553 -64.97 11.09 10.60
N GLU A 554 -64.08 10.11 10.47
CA GLU A 554 -62.69 10.34 10.11
C GLU A 554 -62.58 10.91 8.68
N PRO A 555 -61.87 12.04 8.48
CA PRO A 555 -61.65 12.59 7.15
C PRO A 555 -60.73 11.69 6.31
N ASP A 556 -60.99 11.64 4.99
CA ASP A 556 -60.08 10.98 4.03
C ASP A 556 -58.74 11.73 4.00
N LEU A 557 -57.68 11.04 4.43
CA LEU A 557 -56.34 11.58 4.52
C LEU A 557 -55.57 11.47 3.20
N ALA A 558 -56.02 10.68 2.23
CA ALA A 558 -55.30 10.44 0.98
C ALA A 558 -54.91 11.72 0.21
N PRO A 559 -55.77 12.76 0.11
CA PRO A 559 -55.41 14.03 -0.54
C PRO A 559 -54.32 14.80 0.22
N VAL A 560 -54.36 14.77 1.55
CA VAL A 560 -53.41 15.47 2.43
C VAL A 560 -52.04 14.78 2.39
N ILE A 561 -52.04 13.45 2.45
CA ILE A 561 -50.84 12.60 2.33
C ILE A 561 -50.14 12.87 0.98
N THR A 562 -50.90 12.91 -0.11
CA THR A 562 -50.39 13.19 -1.46
C THR A 562 -49.82 14.61 -1.56
N GLN A 563 -50.44 15.61 -0.93
CA GLN A 563 -49.93 16.99 -0.90
C GLN A 563 -48.64 17.16 -0.10
N ILE A 564 -48.53 16.49 1.06
CA ILE A 564 -47.35 16.57 1.93
C ILE A 564 -46.14 15.85 1.30
N MET A 565 -46.39 14.69 0.68
CA MET A 565 -45.33 13.84 0.15
C MET A 565 -44.92 14.22 -1.27
N ASN A 566 -45.89 14.38 -2.18
CA ASN A 566 -45.73 14.71 -3.61
C ASN A 566 -44.47 14.11 -4.28
N ALA A 567 -44.13 12.87 -3.93
CA ALA A 567 -42.91 12.21 -4.37
C ALA A 567 -43.11 10.68 -4.41
N VAL A 568 -42.23 10.00 -5.13
CA VAL A 568 -42.20 8.54 -5.16
C VAL A 568 -41.16 8.08 -4.16
N PHE A 569 -41.53 7.16 -3.29
CA PHE A 569 -40.67 6.64 -2.23
C PHE A 569 -40.17 5.25 -2.61
N LEU A 570 -38.93 4.97 -2.24
CA LEU A 570 -38.32 3.66 -2.40
C LEU A 570 -37.75 3.22 -1.05
N GLU A 571 -38.17 2.05 -0.60
CA GLU A 571 -37.62 1.34 0.55
C GLU A 571 -36.80 0.16 0.05
N GLU A 572 -35.65 -0.07 0.68
CA GLU A 572 -34.82 -1.24 0.42
C GLU A 572 -34.64 -2.01 1.73
N GLU A 573 -34.84 -3.32 1.68
CA GLU A 573 -34.53 -4.24 2.76
C GLU A 573 -33.54 -5.27 2.26
N LEU A 574 -32.41 -5.38 2.96
CA LEU A 574 -31.38 -6.38 2.70
C LEU A 574 -31.44 -7.45 3.77
N GLY A 575 -31.62 -8.70 3.35
CA GLY A 575 -31.69 -9.87 4.19
C GLY A 575 -30.66 -10.92 3.76
N TRP A 576 -30.18 -11.71 4.71
CA TRP A 576 -29.38 -12.90 4.42
C TRP A 576 -30.21 -14.14 4.74
N ASP A 577 -30.48 -14.97 3.74
CA ASP A 577 -31.16 -16.24 3.94
C ASP A 577 -30.14 -17.34 4.28
N LYS A 578 -30.29 -17.93 5.46
CA LYS A 578 -29.39 -18.98 5.97
C LYS A 578 -29.59 -20.32 5.28
N GLU A 579 -30.78 -20.60 4.76
CA GLU A 579 -31.10 -21.90 4.15
C GLU A 579 -30.60 -21.97 2.70
N THR A 580 -30.81 -20.90 1.93
CA THR A 580 -30.41 -20.84 0.51
C THR A 580 -29.01 -20.25 0.29
N ARG A 581 -28.38 -19.66 1.34
CA ARG A 581 -27.10 -18.92 1.24
C ARG A 581 -27.15 -17.78 0.21
N LEU A 582 -28.31 -17.17 0.04
CA LEU A 582 -28.51 -16.02 -0.84
C LEU A 582 -28.59 -14.73 -0.02
N SER A 583 -27.93 -13.68 -0.52
CA SER A 583 -28.21 -12.31 -0.07
C SER A 583 -29.44 -11.80 -0.83
N MET A 584 -30.54 -11.59 -0.12
CA MET A 584 -31.82 -11.13 -0.66
C MET A 584 -31.95 -9.60 -0.53
N CYS A 585 -32.41 -8.95 -1.60
CA CYS A 585 -32.77 -7.54 -1.61
C CYS A 585 -34.22 -7.39 -2.05
N SER A 586 -35.04 -6.79 -1.20
CA SER A 586 -36.41 -6.40 -1.50
C SER A 586 -36.49 -4.88 -1.61
N ILE A 587 -37.03 -4.40 -2.71
CA ILE A 587 -37.17 -2.98 -3.03
C ILE A 587 -38.66 -2.67 -3.20
N THR A 588 -39.22 -1.88 -2.29
CA THR A 588 -40.62 -1.48 -2.32
C THR A 588 -40.76 -0.03 -2.75
N ILE A 589 -41.58 0.24 -3.78
CA ILE A 589 -41.71 1.55 -4.38
C ILE A 589 -43.16 2.02 -4.25
N HIS A 590 -43.36 3.18 -3.64
CA HIS A 590 -44.67 3.79 -3.40
C HIS A 590 -44.82 5.09 -4.19
N ASN A 591 -45.89 5.25 -4.96
CA ASN A 591 -46.16 6.50 -5.65
C ASN A 591 -47.12 7.40 -4.82
N TYR A 592 -46.59 8.40 -4.13
CA TYR A 592 -47.40 9.43 -3.44
C TYR A 592 -47.57 10.71 -4.26
N THR A 593 -47.39 10.65 -5.59
CA THR A 593 -47.64 11.81 -6.48
C THR A 593 -49.06 11.76 -7.03
N ALA A 594 -49.62 12.92 -7.36
CA ALA A 594 -50.97 13.02 -7.95
C ALA A 594 -51.08 12.49 -9.39
N ARG A 595 -50.00 11.98 -9.99
CA ARG A 595 -49.96 11.46 -11.36
C ARG A 595 -49.36 10.06 -11.39
N ALA A 596 -49.80 9.27 -12.37
CA ALA A 596 -49.16 7.99 -12.64
C ALA A 596 -47.71 8.21 -13.13
N ARG A 597 -46.78 7.37 -12.70
CA ARG A 597 -45.35 7.49 -13.01
C ARG A 597 -44.79 6.16 -13.50
N ALA A 598 -43.95 6.21 -14.52
CA ALA A 598 -43.20 5.05 -15.01
C ALA A 598 -41.71 5.25 -14.76
N TYR A 599 -41.05 4.24 -14.18
CA TYR A 599 -39.63 4.27 -13.87
C TYR A 599 -38.91 3.02 -14.37
N THR A 600 -37.62 3.17 -14.64
CA THR A 600 -36.70 2.04 -14.73
C THR A 600 -35.79 2.12 -13.51
N ILE A 601 -35.78 1.08 -12.69
CA ILE A 601 -34.92 1.00 -11.51
C ILE A 601 -33.68 0.22 -11.87
N LEU A 602 -32.53 0.69 -11.41
CA LEU A 602 -31.26 0.00 -11.57
C LEU A 602 -30.64 -0.21 -10.20
N ALA A 603 -30.23 -1.44 -9.89
CA ALA A 603 -29.51 -1.73 -8.66
C ALA A 603 -28.08 -2.07 -9.00
N LYS A 604 -27.14 -1.48 -8.26
CA LYS A 604 -25.77 -1.92 -8.26
C LYS A 604 -25.63 -3.13 -7.35
N TRP A 605 -25.04 -4.18 -7.88
CA TRP A 605 -24.80 -5.42 -7.16
C TRP A 605 -23.32 -5.82 -7.27
N PRO A 606 -22.76 -6.52 -6.27
CA PRO A 606 -21.36 -6.92 -6.26
C PRO A 606 -21.09 -8.06 -7.26
N GLU A 607 -20.81 -7.70 -8.51
CA GLU A 607 -20.42 -8.64 -9.56
C GLU A 607 -18.92 -8.99 -9.48
N GLY A 608 -18.60 -10.28 -9.41
CA GLY A 608 -17.26 -10.87 -9.37
C GLY A 608 -17.24 -12.25 -10.05
N GLU A 609 -16.08 -12.91 -10.10
CA GLU A 609 -15.94 -14.21 -10.79
C GLU A 609 -16.72 -15.36 -10.11
N GLU A 610 -16.97 -15.23 -8.81
CA GLU A 610 -17.68 -16.23 -7.99
C GLU A 610 -19.11 -15.80 -7.59
N THR A 611 -19.58 -14.61 -8.01
CA THR A 611 -20.92 -14.12 -7.64
C THR A 611 -21.89 -14.15 -8.80
N SER A 612 -23.12 -14.63 -8.56
CA SER A 612 -24.15 -14.72 -9.60
C SER A 612 -25.53 -14.39 -9.06
N MET A 613 -26.39 -13.82 -9.91
CA MET A 613 -27.77 -13.47 -9.54
C MET A 613 -28.67 -14.68 -9.82
N GLU A 614 -28.96 -15.47 -8.78
CA GLU A 614 -29.73 -16.73 -8.91
C GLU A 614 -31.24 -16.54 -8.73
N PHE A 615 -31.67 -15.54 -7.95
CA PHE A 615 -33.08 -15.28 -7.71
C PHE A 615 -33.49 -13.94 -8.32
N ASN A 616 -34.30 -13.94 -9.37
CA ASN A 616 -34.82 -12.72 -9.99
C ASN A 616 -36.17 -12.97 -10.70
N PRO A 617 -37.30 -13.00 -9.96
CA PRO A 617 -38.62 -13.34 -10.50
C PRO A 617 -39.15 -12.36 -11.55
N ARG A 618 -38.72 -11.08 -11.53
CA ARG A 618 -39.16 -10.07 -12.51
C ARG A 618 -38.27 -9.97 -13.75
N GLY A 619 -37.20 -10.76 -13.84
CA GLY A 619 -36.24 -10.68 -14.95
C GLY A 619 -35.47 -9.35 -14.96
N GLY A 620 -35.09 -8.86 -16.15
CA GLY A 620 -34.37 -7.59 -16.30
C GLY A 620 -33.17 -7.72 -17.23
N ARG A 621 -32.38 -6.64 -17.35
CA ARG A 621 -31.21 -6.59 -18.25
C ARG A 621 -29.97 -6.05 -17.55
N LYS A 622 -28.82 -6.64 -17.87
CA LYS A 622 -27.52 -6.10 -17.50
C LYS A 622 -27.22 -4.86 -18.36
N GLU A 623 -26.90 -3.73 -17.74
CA GLU A 623 -26.59 -2.48 -18.47
C GLU A 623 -25.09 -2.16 -18.54
N ALA A 624 -24.35 -2.57 -17.50
CA ALA A 624 -22.89 -2.45 -17.36
C ALA A 624 -22.42 -3.44 -16.27
N ARG A 625 -21.11 -3.64 -16.11
CA ARG A 625 -20.56 -4.45 -15.01
C ARG A 625 -21.07 -3.96 -13.64
N GLY A 626 -21.69 -4.87 -12.88
CA GLY A 626 -22.25 -4.64 -11.56
C GLY A 626 -23.55 -3.85 -11.54
N LEU A 627 -24.21 -3.61 -12.68
CA LEU A 627 -25.45 -2.83 -12.76
C LEU A 627 -26.57 -3.59 -13.49
N TRP A 628 -27.67 -3.84 -12.78
CA TRP A 628 -28.85 -4.54 -13.30
C TRP A 628 -30.06 -3.63 -13.37
N ALA A 629 -30.86 -3.71 -14.43
CA ALA A 629 -32.01 -2.83 -14.66
C ALA A 629 -33.34 -3.58 -14.80
N TRP A 630 -34.36 -3.05 -14.13
CA TRP A 630 -35.77 -3.47 -14.22
C TRP A 630 -36.63 -2.32 -14.74
N ARG A 631 -37.43 -2.59 -15.76
CA ARG A 631 -38.47 -1.67 -16.21
C ARG A 631 -39.73 -1.95 -15.41
N LEU A 632 -40.24 -0.94 -14.71
CA LEU A 632 -41.48 -1.06 -13.96
C LEU A 632 -42.69 -0.73 -14.83
N ASP A 633 -43.80 -1.37 -14.50
CA ASP A 633 -45.12 -0.94 -14.97
C ASP A 633 -45.44 0.45 -14.42
N THR A 634 -46.42 1.11 -15.05
CA THR A 634 -46.82 2.44 -14.63
C THR A 634 -47.45 2.37 -13.24
N LEU A 635 -46.89 3.12 -12.28
CA LEU A 635 -47.37 3.21 -10.91
C LEU A 635 -48.46 4.28 -10.82
N ASP A 636 -49.69 3.88 -10.54
CA ASP A 636 -50.79 4.81 -10.28
C ASP A 636 -50.63 5.52 -8.91
N PRO A 637 -51.21 6.72 -8.71
CA PRO A 637 -51.21 7.41 -7.43
C PRO A 637 -51.71 6.52 -6.29
N GLY A 638 -50.96 6.45 -5.19
CA GLY A 638 -51.28 5.65 -4.00
C GLY A 638 -50.96 4.15 -4.11
N THR A 639 -50.47 3.67 -5.26
CA THR A 639 -50.09 2.26 -5.44
C THR A 639 -48.64 1.99 -5.08
N SER A 640 -48.33 0.74 -4.79
CA SER A 640 -46.97 0.27 -4.52
C SER A 640 -46.59 -0.94 -5.38
N THR A 641 -45.29 -1.15 -5.52
CA THR A 641 -44.72 -2.28 -6.27
C THR A 641 -43.46 -2.77 -5.58
N VAL A 642 -43.34 -4.10 -5.45
CA VAL A 642 -42.19 -4.77 -4.85
C VAL A 642 -41.33 -5.44 -5.93
N LEU A 643 -40.02 -5.21 -5.86
CA LEU A 643 -38.98 -5.83 -6.66
C LEU A 643 -38.07 -6.64 -5.74
N GLU A 644 -37.90 -7.93 -6.01
CA GLU A 644 -37.04 -8.80 -5.20
C GLU A 644 -36.00 -9.47 -6.05
N PHE A 645 -34.76 -9.57 -5.53
CA PHE A 645 -33.71 -10.37 -6.15
C PHE A 645 -32.71 -10.89 -5.13
N GLY A 646 -32.04 -12.00 -5.46
CA GLY A 646 -31.08 -12.70 -4.60
C GLY A 646 -29.80 -13.05 -5.33
N ILE A 647 -28.68 -12.89 -4.63
CA ILE A 647 -27.31 -13.09 -5.14
C ILE A 647 -26.63 -14.23 -4.38
N SER A 648 -25.98 -15.12 -5.12
CA SER A 648 -25.13 -16.20 -4.60
C SER A 648 -23.64 -15.82 -4.59
N GLY A 649 -22.84 -16.49 -3.76
CA GLY A 649 -21.38 -16.29 -3.69
C GLY A 649 -20.90 -15.21 -2.72
N LEU A 650 -21.81 -14.59 -1.96
CA LEU A 650 -21.47 -13.65 -0.89
C LEU A 650 -21.49 -14.33 0.48
N SER A 651 -20.81 -13.79 1.49
CA SER A 651 -20.96 -14.21 2.89
C SER A 651 -21.84 -13.22 3.66
N LYS A 652 -22.36 -13.64 4.82
CA LYS A 652 -23.18 -12.78 5.69
C LYS A 652 -22.44 -11.48 6.05
N GLY A 653 -22.99 -10.35 5.64
CA GLY A 653 -22.44 -9.01 5.90
C GLY A 653 -21.52 -8.45 4.81
N ASP A 654 -21.31 -9.18 3.70
CA ASP A 654 -20.53 -8.69 2.56
C ASP A 654 -21.31 -7.65 1.72
N TRP A 655 -22.64 -7.63 1.82
CA TRP A 655 -23.51 -6.68 1.12
C TRP A 655 -24.48 -6.00 2.09
N ASN A 656 -24.12 -4.79 2.51
CA ASN A 656 -24.84 -4.04 3.56
C ASN A 656 -25.60 -2.82 3.02
N GLU A 657 -25.34 -2.41 1.78
CA GLU A 657 -26.00 -1.27 1.14
C GLU A 657 -26.17 -1.57 -0.35
N ALA A 658 -27.38 -1.37 -0.87
CA ALA A 658 -27.67 -1.46 -2.30
C ALA A 658 -27.69 -0.04 -2.87
N ASP A 659 -26.81 0.26 -3.83
CA ASP A 659 -26.90 1.53 -4.54
C ASP A 659 -27.98 1.43 -5.60
N ILE A 660 -29.15 2.01 -5.32
CA ILE A 660 -30.29 2.04 -6.25
C ILE A 660 -30.29 3.34 -7.03
N PHE A 661 -30.41 3.21 -8.34
CA PHE A 661 -30.55 4.27 -9.32
C PHE A 661 -31.90 4.19 -10.02
N PHE A 662 -32.35 5.29 -10.61
CA PHE A 662 -33.56 5.30 -11.42
C PHE A 662 -33.40 6.13 -12.71
N ARG A 663 -34.16 5.74 -13.74
CA ARG A 663 -34.49 6.55 -14.91
C ARG A 663 -35.99 6.84 -14.93
N GLY A 664 -36.36 8.10 -15.09
CA GLY A 664 -37.75 8.53 -15.20
C GLY A 664 -37.93 10.01 -14.89
N ASN A 665 -39.17 10.49 -15.08
CA ASN A 665 -39.55 11.87 -14.82
C ASN A 665 -40.04 12.04 -13.37
N GLY A 666 -39.41 12.97 -12.64
CA GLY A 666 -39.64 13.19 -11.21
C GLY A 666 -38.54 12.57 -10.37
N GLU A 667 -38.45 12.96 -9.10
CA GLU A 667 -37.46 12.41 -8.16
C GLU A 667 -38.05 11.22 -7.40
N ILE A 668 -37.22 10.20 -7.17
CA ILE A 668 -37.52 9.12 -6.25
C ILE A 668 -36.70 9.35 -4.99
N ILE A 669 -37.37 9.44 -3.85
CA ILE A 669 -36.73 9.55 -2.54
C ILE A 669 -36.26 8.15 -2.14
N GLY A 670 -34.95 7.99 -1.95
CA GLY A 670 -34.32 6.69 -1.64
C GLY A 670 -33.45 6.12 -2.77
N ALA A 671 -33.57 6.65 -3.99
CA ALA A 671 -32.77 6.25 -5.15
C ALA A 671 -32.11 7.46 -5.84
N THR A 672 -30.98 7.24 -6.50
CA THR A 672 -30.22 8.30 -7.19
C THR A 672 -30.63 8.38 -8.65
N LYS A 673 -30.90 9.58 -9.19
CA LYS A 673 -31.13 9.71 -10.64
C LYS A 673 -29.85 9.32 -11.37
N MET A 674 -29.96 8.43 -12.34
CA MET A 674 -28.77 7.93 -13.02
C MET A 674 -28.21 8.98 -13.99
N ASP A 675 -26.89 9.15 -13.96
CA ASP A 675 -26.16 10.04 -14.87
C ASP A 675 -25.76 9.26 -16.14
N GLU A 676 -26.32 9.65 -17.28
CA GLU A 676 -26.09 8.97 -18.57
C GLU A 676 -24.66 9.15 -19.07
N ALA A 677 -24.00 10.28 -18.76
CA ALA A 677 -22.63 10.53 -19.20
C ALA A 677 -21.62 9.60 -18.50
N LEU A 678 -21.82 9.38 -17.20
CA LEU A 678 -20.95 8.54 -16.37
C LEU A 678 -21.13 7.04 -16.71
N LEU A 679 -22.35 6.63 -17.06
CA LEU A 679 -22.63 5.27 -17.53
C LEU A 679 -21.96 4.99 -18.89
N ASP A 680 -21.99 5.95 -19.81
CA ASP A 680 -21.33 5.82 -21.10
C ASP A 680 -19.80 5.76 -20.98
N GLU A 681 -19.21 6.49 -20.04
CA GLU A 681 -17.79 6.37 -19.71
C GLU A 681 -17.45 4.97 -19.17
N GLN A 682 -18.26 4.43 -18.27
CA GLN A 682 -18.06 3.07 -17.75
C GLN A 682 -18.16 2.00 -18.84
N ARG A 683 -19.13 2.12 -19.75
CA ARG A 683 -19.24 1.22 -20.92
C ARG A 683 -18.04 1.31 -21.84
N LYS A 684 -17.54 2.52 -22.10
CA LYS A 684 -16.35 2.73 -22.93
C LYS A 684 -15.09 2.16 -22.25
N ALA A 685 -14.96 2.33 -20.94
CA ALA A 685 -13.86 1.77 -20.17
C ALA A 685 -13.90 0.24 -20.17
N GLU A 686 -15.07 -0.37 -19.97
CA GLU A 686 -15.25 -1.83 -20.01
C GLU A 686 -14.97 -2.39 -21.41
N ALA A 687 -15.45 -1.74 -22.47
CA ALA A 687 -15.16 -2.12 -23.85
C ALA A 687 -13.66 -2.02 -24.18
N LEU A 688 -12.98 -0.98 -23.67
CA LEU A 688 -11.54 -0.82 -23.83
C LEU A 688 -10.76 -1.89 -23.06
N GLU A 689 -11.16 -2.20 -21.84
CA GLU A 689 -10.55 -3.24 -21.00
C GLU A 689 -10.71 -4.63 -21.66
N ALA A 690 -11.91 -4.95 -22.17
CA ALA A 690 -12.15 -6.18 -22.92
C ALA A 690 -11.30 -6.26 -24.20
N ALA A 691 -11.19 -5.15 -24.96
CA ALA A 691 -10.34 -5.10 -26.14
C ALA A 691 -8.84 -5.25 -25.81
N VAL A 692 -8.38 -4.67 -24.69
CA VAL A 692 -7.00 -4.84 -24.21
C VAL A 692 -6.77 -6.29 -23.77
N GLU A 693 -7.72 -6.92 -23.11
CA GLU A 693 -7.66 -8.32 -22.68
C GLU A 693 -7.65 -9.28 -23.88
N GLU A 694 -8.44 -9.01 -24.93
CA GLU A 694 -8.40 -9.74 -26.20
C GLU A 694 -7.04 -9.61 -26.89
N VAL A 695 -6.49 -8.39 -26.97
CA VAL A 695 -5.14 -8.15 -27.52
C VAL A 695 -4.06 -8.84 -26.67
N ARG A 696 -4.27 -8.96 -25.36
CA ARG A 696 -3.36 -9.64 -24.43
C ARG A 696 -3.43 -11.17 -24.55
N ARG A 697 -4.61 -11.72 -24.87
CA ARG A 697 -4.82 -13.14 -25.19
C ARG A 697 -4.37 -13.48 -26.62
N GLY A 698 -4.41 -12.52 -27.53
CA GLY A 698 -3.91 -12.61 -28.91
C GLY A 698 -2.42 -12.25 -29.04
N GLY A 699 -1.53 -13.01 -28.41
CA GLY A 699 -0.11 -13.04 -28.79
C GLY A 699 0.10 -13.87 -30.08
N PRO A 700 1.12 -13.60 -30.90
CA PRO A 700 1.13 -14.04 -32.30
C PRO A 700 1.38 -15.56 -32.39
N SER A 701 0.34 -16.31 -32.74
CA SER A 701 0.48 -17.69 -33.20
C SER A 701 -0.10 -17.85 -34.60
N SER A 702 0.77 -18.38 -35.47
CA SER A 702 0.51 -19.02 -36.76
C SER A 702 -0.20 -18.19 -37.85
N SER A 703 0.60 -17.90 -38.87
CA SER A 703 0.22 -17.76 -40.27
C SER A 703 -1.09 -18.47 -40.63
N GLU A 704 -2.15 -17.70 -40.79
CA GLU A 704 -3.29 -18.10 -41.61
C GLU A 704 -3.08 -17.49 -43.01
N THR A 705 -2.98 -18.40 -43.96
CA THR A 705 -3.02 -18.18 -45.40
C THR A 705 -4.16 -17.24 -45.76
N ILE A 706 -3.83 -16.12 -46.40
CA ILE A 706 -4.82 -15.28 -47.07
C ILE A 706 -5.32 -16.07 -48.28
N GLU A 707 -6.42 -16.80 -48.12
CA GLU A 707 -7.23 -17.22 -49.26
C GLU A 707 -8.02 -16.00 -49.76
N ALA A 708 -7.82 -15.69 -51.03
CA ALA A 708 -8.51 -14.61 -51.73
C ALA A 708 -10.02 -14.90 -51.78
N PRO A 709 -10.88 -13.87 -51.64
CA PRO A 709 -12.33 -14.08 -51.69
C PRO A 709 -12.76 -14.54 -53.08
N GLU A 710 -13.53 -15.62 -53.10
CA GLU A 710 -14.23 -16.16 -54.27
C GLU A 710 -15.09 -15.07 -54.92
N ARG A 711 -14.92 -14.91 -56.24
CA ARG A 711 -15.76 -14.05 -57.06
C ARG A 711 -17.13 -14.72 -57.20
N GLU A 712 -18.17 -14.12 -56.63
CA GLU A 712 -19.55 -14.46 -56.97
C GLU A 712 -19.78 -14.23 -58.47
N GLY A 713 -20.17 -15.31 -59.15
CA GLY A 713 -20.51 -15.33 -60.57
C GLY A 713 -21.77 -14.51 -60.82
N PHE A 714 -21.63 -13.49 -61.66
CA PHE A 714 -22.74 -12.78 -62.29
C PHE A 714 -23.17 -13.61 -63.51
N ASP A 715 -24.38 -14.16 -63.46
CA ASP A 715 -25.01 -14.93 -64.53
C ASP A 715 -25.60 -13.95 -65.59
N PRO A 716 -25.13 -13.92 -66.86
CA PRO A 716 -25.70 -13.07 -67.88
C PRO A 716 -26.78 -13.83 -68.67
N THR A 717 -27.95 -13.23 -68.78
CA THR A 717 -29.01 -13.68 -69.70
C THR A 717 -28.63 -13.41 -71.15
N PRO A 718 -29.08 -14.24 -72.12
CA PRO A 718 -28.60 -14.16 -73.49
C PRO A 718 -29.43 -13.17 -74.30
N ASN A 719 -28.78 -12.13 -74.83
CA ASN A 719 -29.04 -11.69 -76.20
C ASN A 719 -28.06 -10.60 -76.68
N THR A 720 -27.79 -10.65 -77.99
CA THR A 720 -27.28 -9.61 -78.89
C THR A 720 -25.77 -9.28 -78.90
N ASP A 721 -25.12 -9.83 -79.93
CA ASP A 721 -24.36 -9.12 -80.99
C ASP A 721 -23.00 -8.42 -80.69
N TRP A 722 -21.96 -9.03 -81.28
CA TRP A 722 -21.11 -8.44 -82.35
C TRP A 722 -19.87 -7.57 -81.97
N PHE A 723 -18.70 -8.18 -82.22
CA PHE A 723 -17.32 -7.70 -82.53
C PHE A 723 -16.51 -6.79 -81.58
N GLY A 724 -15.21 -7.13 -81.46
CA GLY A 724 -14.15 -6.17 -81.79
C GLY A 724 -12.93 -6.13 -80.86
N MET A 725 -11.94 -6.98 -81.17
CA MET A 725 -10.48 -6.75 -81.20
C MET A 725 -9.75 -5.79 -80.23
N GLU A 726 -8.58 -6.29 -79.81
CA GLU A 726 -7.32 -5.59 -79.42
C GLU A 726 -7.36 -4.81 -78.09
N GLY A 727 -6.39 -4.85 -77.19
CA GLY A 727 -5.01 -5.33 -77.19
C GLY A 727 -4.22 -4.44 -76.20
N GLY A 728 -3.21 -4.99 -75.51
CA GLY A 728 -2.10 -4.19 -74.97
C GLY A 728 -2.02 -3.94 -73.46
N ASN A 729 -0.95 -4.47 -72.88
CA ASN A 729 -0.20 -4.09 -71.67
C ASN A 729 -0.42 -2.66 -71.12
N GLU A 730 -0.61 -2.55 -69.80
CA GLU A 730 0.44 -2.27 -68.79
C GLU A 730 -0.07 -2.58 -67.38
#